data_AF-A0A517ZN42-F1
#
_entry.id   AF-A0A517ZN42-F1
#
_cell.length_a   1.000
_cell.length_b   1.000
_cell.length_c   1.000
_cell.angle_alpha   90.00
_cell.angle_beta   90.00
_cell.angle_gamma   90.00
#
_symmetry.space_group_name_H-M   'P 1'
#
loop_
_entity.id
_entity.type
_entity.pdbx_description
1 polymer ?
#
loop_
_entity_poly.entity_id
_entity_poly.type
_entity_poly.pdbx_seq_one_letter_code
_entity_poly.pdbx_strand_id
1 'polypeptide(L)'
;MPPQESNPLLRPLSILLAGVSLAIGWGIRGNYGHETGAMFPGALTAIAVCLLSGREDWRQRVGQFALFGMLGWGFGGSMSYMQVIGFSQSGHAPTQLFGFAGLFFIGFLWAALGGMGTALPAVMDKQRLNNIFKPLVCLLGIWVVLYVALFPIMRSVQAYLELDGFPAPMQRQEWGLYWFDSDWFTVLFVLSGVLLFDFFNRRCGHWLQLLLFSAIGAAVGLGVMFGLTQLGWTESIYNTLVQHQGVYGDRFTAEQLAVTNWPPIILHFATHEKFLCNGDLLGILLGLLLGITVYFAMYGQFRDDSGLFLWMAVGWFVCFLALPVIGSLFFADIGGLRMTPPRGDNWAGVLGTFLGASIYLLRHRLKAVVLVGVVCGIIGGLGFSGISLLQGLLLSVGNERVSDDPAIQQKWTEWQQTEWEPTDWMDKTQKMPTPAFVNELRESRKEELAPWQHFHRQNWHSFLEQSYGFVNGLAVIFAMAIVLPRVPKLDDDVVPRQRWTEIVSITFALPALVFVNMFKNIKDWSPLEGAKKLLPNVMKAPWIDFEMSAGGWFNFFFALATVAFVGLMIAHTRRRLAIVPASWIGRGQLLYFLLLWAFVLGNFAKALAYFGEGRLLTEGIIIVNAVIATVLVLLLPREGEQVRQYGEVNFNRWLLGSAVLGLILFAAVPFIERKALRSVYGDARVGHGGINRRFDPNANWNRIPLLKGQQHR
;
A
#
# COMPACT_ATOMS: atom_id res chain seq x y z
N MET A 1 -24.83 -35.85 21.45
CA MET A 1 -25.23 -34.86 20.42
C MET A 1 -24.15 -34.85 19.35
N PRO A 2 -24.45 -34.99 18.05
CA PRO A 2 -23.44 -34.72 17.04
C PRO A 2 -22.94 -33.27 17.25
N PRO A 3 -21.63 -33.02 17.15
CA PRO A 3 -21.07 -31.69 17.41
C PRO A 3 -21.76 -30.70 16.48
N GLN A 4 -22.27 -29.62 17.06
CA GLN A 4 -22.92 -28.54 16.32
C GLN A 4 -21.97 -28.08 15.20
N GLU A 5 -22.39 -28.27 13.95
CA GLU A 5 -21.68 -27.93 12.70
C GLU A 5 -21.52 -26.40 12.58
N SER A 6 -20.74 -25.83 13.49
CA SER A 6 -20.50 -24.41 13.62
C SER A 6 -19.30 -24.03 12.77
N ASN A 7 -19.36 -22.86 12.15
CA ASN A 7 -18.27 -22.33 11.35
C ASN A 7 -17.03 -22.12 12.24
N PRO A 8 -15.92 -22.85 12.03
CA PRO A 8 -14.76 -22.81 12.91
C PRO A 8 -14.07 -21.44 12.93
N LEU A 9 -14.24 -20.64 11.87
CA LEU A 9 -13.72 -19.27 11.79
C LEU A 9 -14.49 -18.28 12.68
N LEU A 10 -15.74 -18.59 13.05
CA LEU A 10 -16.56 -17.71 13.92
C LEU A 10 -16.37 -18.00 15.41
N ARG A 11 -15.49 -18.93 15.80
CA ARG A 11 -15.20 -19.18 17.20
C ARG A 11 -14.43 -17.99 17.80
N PRO A 12 -14.70 -17.57 19.05
CA PRO A 12 -14.05 -16.40 19.64
C PRO A 12 -12.51 -16.43 19.58
N LEU A 13 -11.89 -17.57 19.84
CA LEU A 13 -10.43 -17.72 19.79
C LEU A 13 -9.87 -17.71 18.36
N SER A 14 -10.63 -18.17 17.37
CA SER A 14 -10.27 -18.06 15.95
C SER A 14 -10.26 -16.58 15.52
N ILE A 15 -11.28 -15.84 15.92
CA ILE A 15 -11.41 -14.40 15.67
C ILE A 15 -10.24 -13.64 16.32
N LEU A 16 -9.93 -13.98 17.58
CA LEU A 16 -8.80 -13.41 18.30
C LEU A 16 -7.47 -13.68 17.59
N LEU A 17 -7.21 -14.93 17.16
CA LEU A 17 -5.97 -15.25 16.45
C LEU A 17 -5.83 -14.43 15.17
N ALA A 18 -6.87 -14.37 14.32
CA ALA A 18 -6.80 -13.58 13.08
C ALA A 18 -6.59 -12.08 13.33
N GLY A 19 -7.27 -11.51 14.34
CA GLY A 19 -7.10 -10.13 14.79
C GLY A 19 -5.66 -9.87 15.25
N VAL A 20 -5.13 -10.70 16.15
CA VAL A 20 -3.78 -10.54 16.71
C VAL A 20 -2.70 -10.77 15.65
N SER A 21 -2.86 -11.74 14.72
CA SER A 21 -1.94 -11.96 13.59
C SER A 21 -1.69 -10.69 12.80
N LEU A 22 -2.76 -9.97 12.46
CA LEU A 22 -2.69 -8.75 11.67
C LEU A 22 -2.28 -7.55 12.53
N ALA A 23 -2.69 -7.47 13.80
CA ALA A 23 -2.27 -6.43 14.76
C ALA A 23 -0.74 -6.39 14.96
N ILE A 24 -0.12 -7.55 15.17
CA ILE A 24 1.34 -7.69 15.28
C ILE A 24 2.00 -7.18 14.01
N GLY A 25 1.55 -7.69 12.85
CA GLY A 25 2.14 -7.34 11.58
C GLY A 25 2.00 -5.87 11.26
N TRP A 26 0.88 -5.24 11.61
CA TRP A 26 0.65 -3.81 11.37
C TRP A 26 1.49 -2.92 12.29
N GLY A 27 1.62 -3.28 13.57
CA GLY A 27 2.52 -2.57 14.49
C GLY A 27 3.98 -2.63 14.04
N ILE A 28 4.43 -3.81 13.56
CA ILE A 28 5.78 -3.97 13.01
C ILE A 28 5.93 -3.21 11.68
N ARG A 29 4.88 -3.21 10.84
CA ARG A 29 4.86 -2.47 9.57
C ARG A 29 5.15 -0.98 9.76
N GLY A 30 4.68 -0.36 10.84
CA GLY A 30 5.04 1.03 11.21
C GLY A 30 6.55 1.28 11.31
N ASN A 31 7.30 0.28 11.75
CA ASN A 31 8.76 0.37 11.91
C ASN A 31 9.53 0.11 10.61
N TYR A 32 9.00 -0.70 9.70
CA TYR A 32 9.68 -1.08 8.44
C TYR A 32 9.18 -0.30 7.21
N GLY A 33 7.94 0.20 7.21
CA GLY A 33 7.38 1.11 6.20
C GLY A 33 6.71 0.46 4.96
N HIS A 34 5.89 1.31 4.30
CA HIS A 34 5.20 1.20 3.00
C HIS A 34 4.60 -0.17 2.61
N GLU A 35 4.99 -0.75 1.46
CA GLU A 35 4.39 -1.94 0.86
C GLU A 35 4.89 -3.22 1.52
N THR A 36 6.21 -3.35 1.66
CA THR A 36 6.86 -4.60 2.09
C THR A 36 6.60 -4.90 3.56
N GLY A 37 6.39 -3.87 4.38
CA GLY A 37 5.97 -4.04 5.76
C GLY A 37 4.54 -4.58 5.87
N ALA A 38 3.65 -4.23 4.93
CA ALA A 38 2.25 -4.66 4.92
C ALA A 38 2.08 -6.11 4.43
N MET A 39 3.07 -6.65 3.72
CA MET A 39 3.10 -8.02 3.25
C MET A 39 3.11 -9.05 4.40
N PHE A 40 3.87 -8.80 5.47
CA PHE A 40 3.98 -9.69 6.64
C PHE A 40 2.65 -9.93 7.39
N PRO A 41 1.90 -8.90 7.81
CA PRO A 41 0.58 -9.11 8.43
C PRO A 41 -0.35 -9.92 7.52
N GLY A 42 -0.32 -9.65 6.22
CA GLY A 42 -1.11 -10.37 5.22
C GLY A 42 -0.81 -11.85 5.15
N ALA A 43 0.48 -12.23 5.14
CA ALA A 43 0.88 -13.63 5.20
C ALA A 43 0.43 -14.31 6.49
N LEU A 44 0.65 -13.69 7.66
CA LEU A 44 0.29 -14.29 8.94
C LEU A 44 -1.21 -14.56 9.04
N THR A 45 -2.06 -13.56 8.77
CA THR A 45 -3.51 -13.76 8.89
C THR A 45 -4.05 -14.73 7.85
N ALA A 46 -3.51 -14.72 6.62
CA ALA A 46 -3.91 -15.70 5.61
C ALA A 46 -3.57 -17.14 6.00
N ILE A 47 -2.38 -17.37 6.60
CA ILE A 47 -2.02 -18.68 7.17
C ILE A 47 -2.95 -19.04 8.33
N ALA A 48 -3.23 -18.12 9.25
CA ALA A 48 -4.12 -18.37 10.39
C ALA A 48 -5.52 -18.78 9.93
N VAL A 49 -6.13 -18.04 9.01
CA VAL A 49 -7.46 -18.36 8.47
C VAL A 49 -7.45 -19.69 7.71
N CYS A 50 -6.40 -19.97 6.94
CA CYS A 50 -6.21 -21.25 6.26
C CYS A 50 -6.19 -22.43 7.25
N LEU A 51 -5.44 -22.32 8.34
CA LEU A 51 -5.33 -23.36 9.38
C LEU A 51 -6.65 -23.57 10.14
N LEU A 52 -7.32 -22.48 10.50
CA LEU A 52 -8.58 -22.46 11.25
C LEU A 52 -9.82 -22.81 10.41
N SER A 53 -9.66 -22.96 9.09
CA SER A 53 -10.77 -23.20 8.16
C SER A 53 -11.52 -24.51 8.41
N GLY A 54 -10.89 -25.50 9.05
CA GLY A 54 -11.42 -26.87 9.13
C GLY A 54 -11.42 -27.59 7.77
N ARG A 55 -10.79 -27.02 6.73
CA ARG A 55 -10.82 -27.51 5.36
C ARG A 55 -9.45 -28.00 4.92
N GLU A 56 -9.35 -29.29 4.62
CA GLU A 56 -8.07 -29.89 4.22
C GLU A 56 -7.62 -29.43 2.82
N ASP A 57 -8.56 -29.21 1.90
CA ASP A 57 -8.28 -28.66 0.57
C ASP A 57 -7.69 -27.23 0.66
N TRP A 58 -8.12 -26.42 1.63
CA TRP A 58 -7.49 -25.12 1.91
C TRP A 58 -6.12 -25.26 2.56
N ARG A 59 -5.97 -26.15 3.55
CA ARG A 59 -4.70 -26.37 4.29
C ARG A 59 -3.58 -26.88 3.39
N GLN A 60 -3.91 -27.67 2.36
CA GLN A 60 -2.96 -28.08 1.31
C GLN A 60 -2.31 -26.88 0.59
N ARG A 61 -2.99 -25.73 0.58
CA ARG A 61 -2.61 -24.50 -0.12
C ARG A 61 -2.01 -23.44 0.81
N VAL A 62 -1.58 -23.80 2.02
CA VAL A 62 -1.12 -22.84 3.05
C VAL A 62 0.01 -21.92 2.56
N GLY A 63 0.92 -22.42 1.72
CA GLY A 63 1.96 -21.61 1.10
C GLY A 63 1.37 -20.55 0.16
N GLN A 64 0.41 -20.94 -0.68
CA GLN A 64 -0.29 -20.02 -1.59
C GLN A 64 -1.15 -19.01 -0.83
N PHE A 65 -1.80 -19.39 0.28
CA PHE A 65 -2.45 -18.46 1.20
C PHE A 65 -1.45 -17.42 1.72
N ALA A 66 -0.27 -17.85 2.16
CA ALA A 66 0.77 -16.93 2.61
C ALA A 66 1.19 -15.95 1.49
N LEU A 67 1.47 -16.45 0.28
CA LEU A 67 1.91 -15.65 -0.87
C LEU A 67 0.85 -14.65 -1.34
N PHE A 68 -0.38 -15.09 -1.62
CA PHE A 68 -1.40 -14.18 -2.12
C PHE A 68 -1.94 -13.26 -1.02
N GLY A 69 -1.96 -13.72 0.23
CA GLY A 69 -2.20 -12.87 1.40
C GLY A 69 -1.18 -11.73 1.48
N MET A 70 0.12 -12.04 1.43
CA MET A 70 1.15 -10.99 1.46
C MET A 70 1.06 -10.03 0.28
N LEU A 71 0.86 -10.53 -0.94
CA LEU A 71 0.77 -9.68 -2.14
C LEU A 71 -0.45 -8.75 -2.07
N GLY A 72 -1.62 -9.28 -1.67
CA GLY A 72 -2.86 -8.50 -1.53
C GLY A 72 -2.71 -7.33 -0.56
N TRP A 73 -2.10 -7.56 0.60
CA TRP A 73 -1.86 -6.49 1.59
C TRP A 73 -0.71 -5.55 1.20
N GLY A 74 0.26 -6.03 0.42
CA GLY A 74 1.36 -5.23 -0.12
C GLY A 74 0.90 -4.09 -1.03
N PHE A 75 -0.10 -4.33 -1.90
CA PHE A 75 -0.61 -3.31 -2.84
C PHE A 75 -1.12 -2.04 -2.15
N GLY A 76 -1.80 -2.16 -1.00
CA GLY A 76 -2.32 -0.98 -0.32
C GLY A 76 -1.25 -0.17 0.41
N GLY A 77 -0.05 -0.72 0.62
CA GLY A 77 1.02 -0.05 1.35
C GLY A 77 1.70 1.11 0.59
N SER A 78 1.40 1.30 -0.70
CA SER A 78 1.93 2.41 -1.51
C SER A 78 1.10 3.70 -1.38
N MET A 79 -0.06 3.65 -0.71
CA MET A 79 -0.89 4.81 -0.44
C MET A 79 -0.36 5.61 0.77
N SER A 80 -0.28 6.94 0.62
CA SER A 80 0.05 7.82 1.74
C SER A 80 -1.20 8.16 2.55
N TYR A 81 -1.10 8.08 3.88
CA TYR A 81 -2.25 8.32 4.77
C TYR A 81 -1.97 9.21 5.99
N MET A 82 -0.70 9.47 6.33
CA MET A 82 -0.36 10.26 7.53
C MET A 82 -0.95 11.67 7.50
N GLN A 83 -0.95 12.29 6.32
CA GLN A 83 -1.55 13.62 6.15
C GLN A 83 -3.08 13.56 6.29
N VAL A 84 -3.71 12.46 5.89
CA VAL A 84 -5.17 12.24 6.02
C VAL A 84 -5.56 12.04 7.49
N ILE A 85 -4.73 11.36 8.29
CA ILE A 85 -4.86 11.34 9.76
C ILE A 85 -4.73 12.78 10.30
N GLY A 86 -3.77 13.55 9.78
CA GLY A 86 -3.65 14.97 10.13
C GLY A 86 -4.91 15.79 9.82
N PHE A 87 -5.58 15.50 8.70
CA PHE A 87 -6.83 16.15 8.32
C PHE A 87 -7.96 15.83 9.30
N SER A 88 -8.15 14.56 9.71
CA SER A 88 -9.18 14.16 10.68
C SER A 88 -8.96 14.79 12.07
N GLN A 89 -7.74 15.23 12.37
CA GLN A 89 -7.34 15.84 13.64
C GLN A 89 -7.26 17.38 13.62
N SER A 90 -7.59 18.03 12.49
CA SER A 90 -7.29 19.44 12.22
C SER A 90 -8.15 20.46 13.00
N GLY A 91 -9.34 20.09 13.44
CA GLY A 91 -10.34 21.02 14.00
C GLY A 91 -11.10 21.86 12.94
N HIS A 92 -10.56 21.99 11.73
CA HIS A 92 -11.23 22.65 10.60
C HIS A 92 -12.28 21.72 9.97
N ALA A 93 -13.57 22.09 10.07
CA ALA A 93 -14.69 21.20 9.77
C ALA A 93 -14.65 20.51 8.38
N PRO A 94 -14.44 21.20 7.24
CA PRO A 94 -14.42 20.52 5.94
C PRO A 94 -13.16 19.67 5.74
N THR A 95 -12.00 20.13 6.23
CA THR A 95 -10.76 19.31 6.24
C THR A 95 -10.98 18.04 7.05
N GLN A 96 -11.63 18.15 8.22
CA GLN A 96 -11.87 17.02 9.11
C GLN A 96 -12.82 15.99 8.51
N LEU A 97 -13.91 16.43 7.87
CA LEU A 97 -14.82 15.54 7.14
C LEU A 97 -14.06 14.77 6.04
N PHE A 98 -13.25 15.49 5.26
CA PHE A 98 -12.43 14.90 4.22
C PHE A 98 -11.38 13.94 4.78
N GLY A 99 -10.79 14.25 5.94
CA GLY A 99 -9.88 13.36 6.65
C GLY A 99 -10.55 12.03 7.00
N PHE A 100 -11.72 12.05 7.64
CA PHE A 100 -12.45 10.82 7.96
C PHE A 100 -12.88 10.04 6.72
N ALA A 101 -13.41 10.73 5.70
CA ALA A 101 -13.78 10.09 4.43
C ALA A 101 -12.56 9.47 3.72
N GLY A 102 -11.44 10.19 3.68
CA GLY A 102 -10.18 9.71 3.12
C GLY A 102 -9.65 8.48 3.86
N LEU A 103 -9.68 8.48 5.20
CA LEU A 103 -9.27 7.31 6.00
C LEU A 103 -10.17 6.11 5.77
N PHE A 104 -11.49 6.31 5.72
CA PHE A 104 -12.41 5.22 5.37
C PHE A 104 -12.08 4.65 4.01
N PHE A 105 -11.85 5.52 3.01
CA PHE A 105 -11.59 5.08 1.65
C PHE A 105 -10.24 4.37 1.49
N ILE A 106 -9.17 4.89 2.10
CA ILE A 106 -7.86 4.23 2.15
C ILE A 106 -7.99 2.88 2.85
N GLY A 107 -8.67 2.84 4.01
CA GLY A 107 -8.90 1.61 4.75
C GLY A 107 -9.68 0.57 3.95
N PHE A 108 -10.64 1.03 3.15
CA PHE A 108 -11.39 0.20 2.22
C PHE A 108 -10.48 -0.42 1.15
N LEU A 109 -9.74 0.40 0.41
CA LEU A 109 -8.90 -0.09 -0.69
C LEU A 109 -7.85 -1.09 -0.20
N TRP A 110 -7.25 -0.82 0.96
CA TRP A 110 -6.20 -1.64 1.52
C TRP A 110 -6.72 -3.03 1.93
N ALA A 111 -7.78 -3.05 2.75
CA ALA A 111 -8.37 -4.29 3.21
C ALA A 111 -9.06 -5.06 2.08
N ALA A 112 -9.57 -4.36 1.05
CA ALA A 112 -10.20 -5.02 -0.08
C ALA A 112 -9.21 -5.86 -0.91
N LEU A 113 -8.04 -5.31 -1.22
CA LEU A 113 -7.00 -6.07 -1.92
C LEU A 113 -6.39 -7.16 -1.03
N GLY A 114 -6.22 -6.90 0.27
CA GLY A 114 -5.79 -7.91 1.25
C GLY A 114 -6.76 -9.10 1.35
N GLY A 115 -8.05 -8.81 1.37
CA GLY A 115 -9.13 -9.80 1.35
C GLY A 115 -9.16 -10.61 0.05
N MET A 116 -9.06 -9.95 -1.11
CA MET A 116 -8.98 -10.64 -2.41
C MET A 116 -7.78 -11.58 -2.48
N GLY A 117 -6.60 -11.13 -2.06
CA GLY A 117 -5.40 -11.95 -2.02
C GLY A 117 -5.57 -13.18 -1.13
N THR A 118 -6.18 -13.02 0.05
CA THR A 118 -6.45 -14.14 0.97
C THR A 118 -7.47 -15.13 0.41
N ALA A 119 -8.52 -14.65 -0.26
CA ALA A 119 -9.58 -15.49 -0.82
C ALA A 119 -9.21 -16.17 -2.14
N LEU A 120 -8.26 -15.63 -2.90
CA LEU A 120 -7.89 -16.17 -4.21
C LEU A 120 -7.52 -17.67 -4.17
N PRO A 121 -6.58 -18.14 -3.32
CA PRO A 121 -6.26 -19.57 -3.23
C PRO A 121 -7.38 -20.41 -2.61
N ALA A 122 -8.34 -19.79 -1.92
CA ALA A 122 -9.49 -20.45 -1.30
C ALA A 122 -10.61 -20.77 -2.30
N VAL A 123 -10.67 -20.04 -3.43
CA VAL A 123 -11.79 -20.10 -4.39
C VAL A 123 -11.35 -20.58 -5.77
N MET A 124 -10.14 -20.22 -6.21
CA MET A 124 -9.64 -20.61 -7.54
C MET A 124 -9.36 -22.11 -7.59
N ASP A 125 -9.70 -22.80 -8.67
CA ASP A 125 -9.35 -24.22 -8.85
C ASP A 125 -7.84 -24.44 -8.94
N LYS A 126 -7.38 -25.67 -8.67
CA LYS A 126 -5.95 -25.98 -8.58
C LYS A 126 -5.22 -25.74 -9.90
N GLN A 127 -5.86 -26.04 -11.03
CA GLN A 127 -5.23 -25.89 -12.34
C GLN A 127 -4.96 -24.41 -12.64
N ARG A 128 -5.95 -23.54 -12.47
CA ARG A 128 -5.79 -22.09 -12.63
C ARG A 128 -4.83 -21.50 -11.61
N LEU A 129 -4.93 -21.93 -10.35
CA LEU A 129 -4.01 -21.49 -9.29
C LEU A 129 -2.56 -21.89 -9.58
N ASN A 130 -2.29 -23.01 -10.24
CA ASN A 130 -0.94 -23.35 -10.68
C ASN A 130 -0.51 -22.55 -11.92
N ASN A 131 -1.42 -22.34 -12.87
CA ASN A 131 -1.11 -21.63 -14.11
C ASN A 131 -0.70 -20.17 -13.85
N ILE A 132 -1.37 -19.47 -12.93
CA ILE A 132 -1.07 -18.06 -12.60
C ILE A 132 0.36 -17.85 -12.05
N PHE A 133 1.02 -18.90 -11.54
CA PHE A 133 2.40 -18.79 -11.10
C PHE A 133 3.38 -18.53 -12.26
N LYS A 134 3.07 -18.95 -13.49
CA LYS A 134 3.95 -18.73 -14.65
C LYS A 134 4.12 -17.22 -14.93
N PRO A 135 3.06 -16.44 -15.18
CA PRO A 135 3.20 -15.00 -15.32
C PRO A 135 3.68 -14.35 -14.03
N LEU A 136 3.25 -14.81 -12.84
CA LEU A 136 3.69 -14.22 -11.57
C LEU A 136 5.21 -14.29 -11.38
N VAL A 137 5.83 -15.46 -11.57
CA VAL A 137 7.29 -15.61 -11.45
C VAL A 137 8.02 -14.81 -12.52
N CYS A 138 7.48 -14.74 -13.74
CA CYS A 138 8.04 -13.89 -14.79
C CYS A 138 8.05 -12.41 -14.37
N LEU A 139 6.92 -11.91 -13.87
CA LEU A 139 6.78 -10.52 -13.40
C LEU A 139 7.67 -10.23 -12.19
N LEU A 140 7.77 -11.16 -11.24
CA LEU A 140 8.68 -11.04 -10.10
C LEU A 140 10.15 -11.01 -10.56
N GLY A 141 10.52 -11.81 -11.56
CA GLY A 141 11.85 -11.79 -12.17
C GLY A 141 12.14 -10.46 -12.88
N ILE A 142 11.18 -9.94 -13.67
CA ILE A 142 11.28 -8.61 -14.29
C ILE A 142 11.44 -7.53 -13.23
N TRP A 143 10.73 -7.64 -12.10
CA TRP A 143 10.82 -6.68 -11.02
C TRP A 143 12.19 -6.68 -10.33
N VAL A 144 12.83 -7.84 -10.18
CA VAL A 144 14.22 -7.94 -9.70
C VAL A 144 15.18 -7.28 -10.68
N VAL A 145 15.01 -7.50 -11.99
CA VAL A 145 15.82 -6.84 -13.02
C VAL A 145 15.61 -5.32 -12.98
N LEU A 146 14.36 -4.87 -12.85
CA LEU A 146 14.01 -3.46 -12.73
C LEU A 146 14.67 -2.85 -11.50
N TYR A 147 14.66 -3.51 -10.35
CA TYR A 147 15.30 -3.01 -9.13
C TYR A 147 16.78 -2.66 -9.35
N VAL A 148 17.50 -3.46 -10.15
CA VAL A 148 18.91 -3.21 -10.49
C VAL A 148 19.05 -2.15 -11.59
N ALA A 149 18.16 -2.16 -12.58
CA ALA A 149 18.25 -1.28 -13.76
C ALA A 149 17.64 0.12 -13.55
N LEU A 150 16.77 0.29 -12.55
CA LEU A 150 15.97 1.51 -12.34
C LEU A 150 16.84 2.75 -12.21
N PHE A 151 17.88 2.67 -11.37
CA PHE A 151 18.76 3.81 -11.11
C PHE A 151 19.61 4.22 -12.33
N PRO A 152 20.26 3.28 -13.06
CA PRO A 152 20.85 3.57 -14.36
C PRO A 152 19.88 4.21 -15.36
N ILE A 153 18.64 3.71 -15.44
CA ILE A 153 17.61 4.28 -16.33
C ILE A 153 17.27 5.71 -15.90
N MET A 154 17.01 5.93 -14.62
CA MET A 154 16.70 7.26 -14.07
C MET A 154 17.82 8.27 -14.36
N ARG A 155 19.08 7.88 -14.19
CA ARG A 155 20.24 8.72 -14.53
C ARG A 155 20.29 9.06 -16.02
N SER A 156 20.01 8.08 -16.87
CA SER A 156 20.02 8.27 -18.33
C SER A 156 18.91 9.23 -18.76
N VAL A 157 17.71 9.08 -18.18
CA VAL A 157 16.60 10.01 -18.41
C VAL A 157 16.94 11.41 -17.90
N GLN A 158 17.49 11.55 -16.69
CA GLN A 158 17.87 12.84 -16.13
C GLN A 158 18.85 13.59 -17.05
N ALA A 159 19.88 12.88 -17.55
CA ALA A 159 20.86 13.43 -18.47
C ALA A 159 20.25 13.81 -19.83
N TYR A 160 19.33 12.99 -20.35
CA TYR A 160 18.61 13.28 -21.60
C TYR A 160 17.74 14.53 -21.49
N LEU A 161 17.08 14.72 -20.35
CA LEU A 161 16.24 15.89 -20.10
C LEU A 161 17.04 17.17 -19.82
N GLU A 162 18.38 17.12 -19.90
CA GLU A 162 19.29 18.23 -19.61
C GLU A 162 19.03 18.84 -18.20
N LEU A 163 18.59 18.01 -17.23
CA LEU A 163 18.31 18.46 -15.86
C LEU A 163 19.59 18.39 -15.01
N ASP A 164 19.87 19.47 -14.25
CA ASP A 164 21.09 19.61 -13.46
C ASP A 164 21.23 18.55 -12.36
N GLY A 165 22.29 17.75 -12.45
CA GLY A 165 22.67 16.77 -11.44
C GLY A 165 21.63 15.67 -11.19
N PHE A 166 21.97 14.73 -10.30
CA PHE A 166 20.99 13.77 -9.80
C PHE A 166 20.50 14.25 -8.43
N PRO A 167 19.24 14.70 -8.29
CA PRO A 167 18.76 15.31 -7.06
C PRO A 167 18.91 14.37 -5.87
N ALA A 168 19.14 14.92 -4.68
CA ALA A 168 19.20 14.12 -3.46
C ALA A 168 17.90 13.30 -3.29
N PRO A 169 17.90 12.17 -2.55
CA PRO A 169 16.67 11.40 -2.31
C PRO A 169 15.51 12.23 -1.70
N MET A 170 15.87 13.24 -0.91
CA MET A 170 14.94 14.22 -0.35
C MET A 170 14.60 15.35 -1.34
N GLN A 171 14.97 15.29 -2.62
CA GLN A 171 14.58 16.23 -3.68
C GLN A 171 13.97 15.47 -4.88
N ARG A 172 13.39 14.29 -4.61
CA ARG A 172 12.89 13.37 -5.64
C ARG A 172 11.80 13.94 -6.55
N GLN A 173 11.14 15.03 -6.18
CA GLN A 173 10.19 15.74 -7.06
C GLN A 173 10.84 16.32 -8.32
N GLU A 174 12.17 16.49 -8.32
CA GLU A 174 12.94 17.01 -9.44
C GLU A 174 13.47 15.90 -10.36
N TRP A 175 13.18 14.63 -10.05
CA TRP A 175 13.58 13.52 -10.92
C TRP A 175 12.75 13.54 -12.21
N GLY A 176 13.40 13.28 -13.35
CA GLY A 176 12.73 13.30 -14.66
C GLY A 176 11.53 12.34 -14.81
N LEU A 177 11.49 11.28 -14.00
CA LEU A 177 10.40 10.29 -13.96
C LEU A 177 9.43 10.49 -12.79
N TYR A 178 9.55 11.60 -12.04
CA TYR A 178 8.67 11.87 -10.91
C TYR A 178 7.23 12.12 -11.39
N TRP A 179 6.25 11.44 -10.78
CA TRP A 179 4.84 11.69 -11.02
C TRP A 179 4.03 11.45 -9.74
N PHE A 180 3.70 12.54 -9.03
CA PHE A 180 2.94 12.51 -7.77
C PHE A 180 3.36 11.38 -6.81
N ASP A 181 4.66 11.15 -6.65
CA ASP A 181 5.22 10.12 -5.75
C ASP A 181 4.51 8.74 -5.91
N SER A 182 4.20 8.37 -7.16
CA SER A 182 3.37 7.22 -7.52
C SER A 182 4.15 6.05 -8.14
N ASP A 183 3.52 4.88 -8.18
CA ASP A 183 4.11 3.63 -8.67
C ASP A 183 4.05 3.47 -10.21
N TRP A 184 3.70 4.54 -10.94
CA TRP A 184 3.40 4.49 -12.37
C TRP A 184 4.46 3.76 -13.20
N PHE A 185 5.74 3.99 -12.87
CA PHE A 185 6.86 3.39 -13.59
C PHE A 185 6.93 1.88 -13.32
N THR A 186 6.76 1.46 -12.06
CA THR A 186 6.67 0.03 -11.69
C THR A 186 5.49 -0.63 -12.41
N VAL A 187 4.33 0.02 -12.45
CA VAL A 187 3.14 -0.49 -13.12
C VAL A 187 3.32 -0.56 -14.64
N LEU A 188 4.03 0.39 -15.26
CA LEU A 188 4.39 0.35 -16.68
C LEU A 188 5.25 -0.87 -17.01
N PHE A 189 6.21 -1.22 -16.15
CA PHE A 189 7.02 -2.42 -16.30
C PHE A 189 6.22 -3.70 -16.13
N VAL A 190 5.29 -3.73 -15.18
CA VAL A 190 4.36 -4.87 -15.03
C VAL A 190 3.51 -5.02 -16.28
N LEU A 191 2.92 -3.93 -16.78
CA LEU A 191 2.12 -3.94 -18.01
C LEU A 191 2.94 -4.47 -19.19
N SER A 192 4.13 -3.91 -19.41
CA SER A 192 5.05 -4.35 -20.46
C SER A 192 5.44 -5.82 -20.29
N GLY A 193 5.71 -6.25 -19.06
CA GLY A 193 6.04 -7.63 -18.72
C GLY A 193 4.91 -8.61 -19.01
N VAL A 194 3.66 -8.24 -18.75
CA VAL A 194 2.48 -9.06 -19.08
C VAL A 194 2.31 -9.17 -20.60
N LEU A 195 2.48 -8.07 -21.33
CA LEU A 195 2.40 -8.06 -22.80
C LEU A 195 3.50 -8.93 -23.43
N LEU A 196 4.74 -8.79 -22.95
CA LEU A 196 5.87 -9.62 -23.37
C LEU A 196 5.64 -11.09 -23.03
N PHE A 197 5.16 -11.38 -21.81
CA PHE A 197 4.82 -12.74 -21.41
C PHE A 197 3.77 -13.36 -22.35
N ASP A 198 2.69 -12.66 -22.67
CA ASP A 198 1.69 -13.14 -23.63
C ASP A 198 2.31 -13.38 -25.01
N PHE A 199 3.12 -12.43 -25.51
CA PHE A 199 3.78 -12.54 -26.81
C PHE A 199 4.69 -13.79 -26.91
N PHE A 200 5.52 -14.03 -25.88
CA PHE A 200 6.38 -15.21 -25.83
C PHE A 200 5.60 -16.50 -25.58
N ASN A 201 4.56 -16.48 -24.75
CA ASN A 201 3.70 -17.64 -24.50
C ASN A 201 2.96 -18.08 -25.78
N ARG A 202 2.68 -17.13 -26.67
CA ARG A 202 2.16 -17.38 -28.03
C ARG A 202 3.26 -17.71 -29.06
N ARG A 203 4.49 -18.01 -28.63
CA ARG A 203 5.66 -18.31 -29.48
C ARG A 203 5.94 -17.25 -30.54
N CYS A 204 5.78 -15.97 -30.17
CA CYS A 204 5.96 -14.84 -31.09
C CYS A 204 5.04 -14.90 -32.32
N GLY A 205 3.88 -15.57 -32.21
CA GLY A 205 2.88 -15.59 -33.26
C GLY A 205 2.40 -14.18 -33.59
N HIS A 206 2.27 -13.89 -34.89
CA HIS A 206 1.90 -12.57 -35.42
C HIS A 206 2.89 -11.43 -35.12
N TRP A 207 4.19 -11.72 -35.02
CA TRP A 207 5.22 -10.68 -34.78
C TRP A 207 5.29 -9.60 -35.86
N LEU A 208 5.07 -9.96 -37.14
CA LEU A 208 5.02 -8.99 -38.24
C LEU A 208 3.86 -8.01 -38.06
N GLN A 209 2.70 -8.49 -37.59
CA GLN A 209 1.57 -7.65 -37.29
C GLN A 209 1.90 -6.70 -36.13
N LEU A 210 2.59 -7.16 -35.08
CA LEU A 210 3.02 -6.26 -34.00
C LEU A 210 3.86 -5.10 -34.55
N LEU A 211 4.83 -5.38 -35.44
CA LEU A 211 5.62 -4.33 -36.08
C LEU A 211 4.77 -3.42 -36.98
N LEU A 212 3.89 -4.00 -37.79
CA LEU A 212 3.01 -3.25 -38.68
C LEU A 212 2.07 -2.33 -37.92
N PHE A 213 1.36 -2.83 -36.90
CA PHE A 213 0.46 -2.03 -36.07
C PHE A 213 1.23 -0.95 -35.29
N SER A 214 2.45 -1.25 -34.82
CA SER A 214 3.30 -0.26 -34.15
C SER A 214 3.75 0.86 -35.12
N ALA A 215 4.15 0.51 -36.34
CA ALA A 215 4.55 1.46 -37.37
C ALA A 215 3.38 2.31 -37.87
N ILE A 216 2.22 1.69 -38.14
CA ILE A 216 0.98 2.40 -38.49
C ILE A 216 0.58 3.33 -37.35
N GLY A 217 0.59 2.83 -36.11
CA GLY A 217 0.29 3.61 -34.93
C GLY A 217 1.20 4.83 -34.81
N ALA A 218 2.52 4.64 -34.92
CA ALA A 218 3.50 5.73 -34.90
C ALA A 218 3.26 6.75 -36.02
N ALA A 219 2.97 6.31 -37.25
CA ALA A 219 2.66 7.19 -38.37
C ALA A 219 1.36 7.97 -38.16
N VAL A 220 0.32 7.33 -37.60
CA VAL A 220 -0.94 7.99 -37.24
C VAL A 220 -0.70 9.03 -36.15
N GLY A 221 0.05 8.68 -35.10
CA GLY A 221 0.36 9.60 -34.01
C GLY A 221 1.18 10.81 -34.46
N LEU A 222 2.16 10.59 -35.33
CA LEU A 222 2.91 11.66 -35.99
C LEU A 222 1.98 12.55 -36.84
N GLY A 223 1.12 11.96 -37.67
CA GLY A 223 0.19 12.71 -38.51
C GLY A 223 -0.82 13.54 -37.71
N VAL A 224 -1.32 13.00 -36.59
CA VAL A 224 -2.18 13.74 -35.66
C VAL A 224 -1.43 14.92 -35.05
N MET A 225 -0.21 14.70 -34.55
CA MET A 225 0.56 15.78 -33.93
C MET A 225 0.94 16.86 -34.94
N PHE A 226 1.38 16.47 -36.13
CA PHE A 226 1.63 17.39 -37.24
C PHE A 226 0.38 18.22 -37.55
N GLY A 227 -0.79 17.58 -37.63
CA GLY A 227 -2.06 18.27 -37.84
C GLY A 227 -2.39 19.30 -36.74
N LEU A 228 -2.20 18.94 -35.46
CA LEU A 228 -2.40 19.84 -34.33
C LEU A 228 -1.46 21.05 -34.38
N THR A 229 -0.20 20.83 -34.77
CA THR A 229 0.80 21.91 -34.93
C THR A 229 0.43 22.84 -36.09
N GLN A 230 0.01 22.30 -37.24
CA GLN A 230 -0.43 23.13 -38.38
C GLN A 230 -1.68 23.95 -38.07
N LEU A 231 -2.56 23.45 -37.20
CA LEU A 231 -3.75 24.17 -36.73
C LEU A 231 -3.46 25.19 -35.62
N GLY A 232 -2.23 25.24 -35.10
CA GLY A 232 -1.86 26.10 -33.96
C GLY A 232 -2.54 25.70 -32.65
N TRP A 233 -3.02 24.46 -32.51
CA TRP A 233 -3.76 24.00 -31.33
C TRP A 233 -2.87 23.44 -30.22
N THR A 234 -1.58 23.21 -30.50
CA THR A 234 -0.64 22.60 -29.54
C THR A 234 -0.53 23.39 -28.24
N GLU A 235 -0.36 24.71 -28.32
CA GLU A 235 -0.28 25.59 -27.15
C GLU A 235 -1.60 25.63 -26.38
N SER A 236 -2.74 25.74 -27.09
CA SER A 236 -4.06 25.71 -26.46
C SER A 236 -4.31 24.39 -25.72
N ILE A 237 -3.91 23.26 -26.30
CA ILE A 237 -4.03 21.94 -25.68
C ILE A 237 -3.11 21.83 -24.47
N TYR A 238 -1.86 22.28 -24.59
CA TYR A 238 -0.91 22.30 -23.49
C TYR A 238 -1.44 23.11 -22.31
N ASN A 239 -1.87 24.35 -22.54
CA ASN A 239 -2.41 25.23 -21.50
C ASN A 239 -3.71 24.72 -20.89
N THR A 240 -4.47 23.88 -21.61
CA THR A 240 -5.71 23.27 -21.09
C THR A 240 -5.43 22.02 -20.26
N LEU A 241 -4.43 21.21 -20.65
CA LEU A 241 -4.18 19.91 -20.05
C LEU A 241 -3.09 19.92 -18.97
N VAL A 242 -2.21 20.92 -18.96
CA VAL A 242 -1.08 21.01 -18.04
C VAL A 242 -1.40 21.99 -16.93
N GLN A 243 -1.36 21.48 -15.70
CA GLN A 243 -1.61 22.26 -14.50
C GLN A 243 -0.45 22.11 -13.53
N HIS A 244 0.09 23.23 -13.07
CA HIS A 244 1.10 23.25 -12.02
C HIS A 244 0.47 23.01 -10.64
N GLN A 245 1.23 22.35 -9.77
CA GLN A 245 0.82 22.08 -8.41
C GLN A 245 1.13 23.26 -7.48
N GLY A 246 0.10 24.01 -7.11
CA GLY A 246 0.19 25.21 -6.28
C GLY A 246 -0.59 26.36 -6.92
N VAL A 247 -0.86 27.43 -6.18
CA VAL A 247 -1.54 28.60 -6.76
C VAL A 247 -0.53 29.40 -7.59
N TYR A 248 -0.62 29.23 -8.91
CA TYR A 248 0.17 29.96 -9.91
C TYR A 248 -0.31 31.41 -10.02
N GLY A 249 0.62 32.35 -10.22
CA GLY A 249 0.32 33.78 -10.40
C GLY A 249 0.64 34.63 -9.17
N ASP A 250 -0.12 34.46 -8.09
CA ASP A 250 -0.05 35.39 -6.94
C ASP A 250 1.12 35.13 -5.96
N ARG A 251 1.66 33.90 -5.91
CA ARG A 251 2.68 33.51 -4.91
C ARG A 251 3.92 32.81 -5.46
N PHE A 252 3.76 31.96 -6.47
CA PHE A 252 4.86 31.18 -7.05
C PHE A 252 4.88 31.31 -8.57
N THR A 253 6.08 31.40 -9.14
CA THR A 253 6.25 31.32 -10.60
C THR A 253 6.19 29.86 -11.07
N ALA A 254 5.87 29.65 -12.36
CA ALA A 254 5.91 28.30 -12.95
C ALA A 254 7.30 27.66 -12.83
N GLU A 255 8.37 28.47 -12.86
CA GLU A 255 9.75 27.99 -12.73
C GLU A 255 10.06 27.44 -11.34
N GLN A 256 9.44 28.01 -10.30
CA GLN A 256 9.62 27.60 -8.91
C GLN A 256 8.85 26.31 -8.55
N LEU A 257 7.69 26.09 -9.18
CA LEU A 257 6.87 24.89 -8.93
C LEU A 257 7.51 23.67 -9.61
N ALA A 258 7.80 22.62 -8.82
CA ALA A 258 8.50 21.44 -9.32
C ALA A 258 7.60 20.42 -10.01
N VAL A 259 6.28 20.46 -9.75
CA VAL A 259 5.38 19.36 -10.09
C VAL A 259 4.19 19.87 -10.88
N THR A 260 3.84 19.13 -11.95
CA THR A 260 2.60 19.31 -12.70
C THR A 260 1.75 18.04 -12.61
N ASN A 261 0.54 18.09 -13.16
CA ASN A 261 -0.30 16.90 -13.32
C ASN A 261 0.24 15.85 -14.31
N TRP A 262 1.27 16.18 -15.10
CA TRP A 262 1.98 15.26 -15.99
C TRP A 262 3.44 15.05 -15.52
N PRO A 263 4.05 13.89 -15.81
CA PRO A 263 5.45 13.66 -15.49
C PRO A 263 6.37 14.53 -16.37
N PRO A 264 7.52 15.02 -15.85
CA PRO A 264 8.43 15.91 -16.59
C PRO A 264 8.86 15.36 -17.95
N ILE A 265 9.11 14.05 -18.06
CA ILE A 265 9.49 13.40 -19.31
C ILE A 265 8.42 13.55 -20.42
N ILE A 266 7.12 13.51 -20.08
CA ILE A 266 6.04 13.69 -21.07
C ILE A 266 5.97 15.14 -21.53
N LEU A 267 6.09 16.09 -20.59
CA LEU A 267 6.11 17.51 -20.92
C LEU A 267 7.32 17.90 -21.77
N HIS A 268 8.47 17.29 -21.50
CA HIS A 268 9.67 17.49 -22.32
C HIS A 268 9.42 17.03 -23.75
N PHE A 269 8.87 15.82 -23.97
CA PHE A 269 8.52 15.37 -25.32
C PHE A 269 7.45 16.22 -26.00
N ALA A 270 6.58 16.90 -25.25
CA ALA A 270 5.59 17.82 -25.79
C ALA A 270 6.17 19.16 -26.25
N THR A 271 7.28 19.61 -25.66
CA THR A 271 7.77 20.99 -25.77
C THR A 271 9.19 21.13 -26.36
N HIS A 272 9.96 20.04 -26.48
CA HIS A 272 11.34 20.11 -26.98
C HIS A 272 11.43 20.24 -28.51
N GLU A 273 12.23 21.21 -28.96
CA GLU A 273 12.44 21.55 -30.38
C GLU A 273 13.51 20.68 -31.07
N LYS A 274 14.33 19.92 -30.32
CA LYS A 274 15.61 19.35 -30.80
C LYS A 274 15.54 18.10 -31.69
N PHE A 275 14.38 17.55 -32.03
CA PHE A 275 14.31 16.41 -32.96
C PHE A 275 12.94 16.32 -33.66
N LEU A 276 12.88 16.72 -34.94
CA LEU A 276 11.67 16.81 -35.80
C LEU A 276 10.49 17.51 -35.09
N CYS A 277 10.27 18.80 -35.41
CA CYS A 277 9.16 19.69 -35.03
C CYS A 277 8.38 19.42 -33.71
N ASN A 278 8.35 20.43 -32.82
CA ASN A 278 7.37 20.67 -31.74
C ASN A 278 6.38 19.53 -31.44
N GLY A 279 6.84 18.49 -30.73
CA GLY A 279 5.99 17.43 -30.18
C GLY A 279 5.80 16.16 -31.03
N ASP A 280 6.41 16.06 -32.23
CA ASP A 280 6.29 14.88 -33.11
C ASP A 280 6.70 13.57 -32.42
N LEU A 281 7.71 13.60 -31.56
CA LEU A 281 8.15 12.43 -30.79
C LEU A 281 7.06 11.96 -29.80
N LEU A 282 6.35 12.88 -29.15
CA LEU A 282 5.22 12.53 -28.29
C LEU A 282 4.12 11.87 -29.13
N GLY A 283 3.81 12.43 -30.31
CA GLY A 283 2.88 11.84 -31.27
C GLY A 283 3.27 10.42 -31.66
N ILE A 284 4.53 10.20 -32.04
CA ILE A 284 5.09 8.88 -32.37
C ILE A 284 4.94 7.89 -31.21
N LEU A 285 5.30 8.30 -29.98
CA LEU A 285 5.23 7.44 -28.79
C LEU A 285 3.80 7.05 -28.45
N LEU A 286 2.87 8.01 -28.41
CA LEU A 286 1.44 7.75 -28.16
C LEU A 286 0.84 6.88 -29.26
N GLY A 287 1.19 7.16 -30.51
CA GLY A 287 0.79 6.37 -31.66
C GLY A 287 1.30 4.93 -31.60
N LEU A 288 2.57 4.73 -31.24
CA LEU A 288 3.17 3.42 -31.05
C LEU A 288 2.45 2.64 -29.94
N LEU A 289 2.17 3.27 -28.80
CA LEU A 289 1.41 2.66 -27.70
C LEU A 289 -0.01 2.26 -28.14
N LEU A 290 -0.68 3.09 -28.94
CA LEU A 290 -1.98 2.79 -29.53
C LEU A 290 -1.89 1.58 -30.46
N GLY A 291 -0.88 1.55 -31.35
CA GLY A 291 -0.63 0.43 -32.26
C GLY A 291 -0.40 -0.89 -31.52
N ILE A 292 0.44 -0.88 -30.48
CA ILE A 292 0.67 -2.05 -29.61
C ILE A 292 -0.64 -2.47 -28.93
N THR A 293 -1.43 -1.52 -28.44
CA THR A 293 -2.71 -1.79 -27.78
C THR A 293 -3.70 -2.44 -28.74
N VAL A 294 -3.84 -1.92 -29.96
CA VAL A 294 -4.72 -2.52 -31.00
C VAL A 294 -4.25 -3.93 -31.34
N TYR A 295 -2.94 -4.14 -31.50
CA TYR A 295 -2.39 -5.47 -31.73
C TYR A 295 -2.79 -6.45 -30.61
N PHE A 296 -2.56 -6.09 -29.34
CA PHE A 296 -2.90 -6.99 -28.22
C PHE A 296 -4.40 -7.12 -28.00
N ALA A 297 -5.21 -6.13 -28.36
CA ALA A 297 -6.67 -6.25 -28.35
C ALA A 297 -7.17 -7.26 -29.39
N MET A 298 -6.51 -7.37 -30.54
CA MET A 298 -6.89 -8.30 -31.61
C MET A 298 -6.29 -9.70 -31.45
N TYR A 299 -5.02 -9.79 -31.05
CA TYR A 299 -4.25 -11.03 -31.07
C TYR A 299 -3.83 -11.55 -29.68
N GLY A 300 -3.98 -10.73 -28.63
CA GLY A 300 -3.66 -11.13 -27.26
C GLY A 300 -4.59 -12.22 -26.76
N GLN A 301 -4.03 -13.25 -26.13
CA GLN A 301 -4.83 -14.36 -25.59
C GLN A 301 -4.81 -14.40 -24.06
N PHE A 302 -3.78 -13.84 -23.45
CA PHE A 302 -3.63 -13.70 -21.99
C PHE A 302 -3.90 -15.00 -21.24
N ARG A 303 -3.30 -16.09 -21.74
CA ARG A 303 -3.36 -17.43 -21.15
C ARG A 303 -2.77 -17.45 -19.74
N ASP A 304 -3.00 -18.56 -19.03
CA ASP A 304 -2.46 -18.81 -17.69
C ASP A 304 -2.86 -17.74 -16.65
N ASP A 305 -4.07 -17.19 -16.79
CA ASP A 305 -4.61 -16.12 -15.92
C ASP A 305 -3.74 -14.83 -15.89
N SER A 306 -2.84 -14.65 -16.87
CA SER A 306 -2.04 -13.42 -17.01
C SER A 306 -2.89 -12.17 -17.23
N GLY A 307 -4.12 -12.35 -17.72
CA GLY A 307 -5.12 -11.30 -17.82
C GLY A 307 -5.41 -10.59 -16.50
N LEU A 308 -5.33 -11.27 -15.34
CA LEU A 308 -5.54 -10.60 -14.05
C LEU A 308 -4.59 -9.41 -13.85
N PHE A 309 -3.30 -9.64 -14.12
CA PHE A 309 -2.26 -8.61 -13.99
C PHE A 309 -2.43 -7.49 -15.03
N LEU A 310 -2.87 -7.84 -16.25
CA LEU A 310 -3.22 -6.85 -17.27
C LEU A 310 -4.34 -5.92 -16.79
N TRP A 311 -5.46 -6.48 -16.33
CA TRP A 311 -6.61 -5.71 -15.86
C TRP A 311 -6.26 -4.83 -14.66
N MET A 312 -5.42 -5.33 -13.75
CA MET A 312 -4.90 -4.56 -12.62
C MET A 312 -4.05 -3.36 -13.09
N ALA A 313 -3.08 -3.59 -13.98
CA ALA A 313 -2.19 -2.54 -14.47
C ALA A 313 -2.92 -1.49 -15.34
N VAL A 314 -3.82 -1.94 -16.24
CA VAL A 314 -4.66 -1.04 -17.04
C VAL A 314 -5.60 -0.24 -16.14
N GLY A 315 -6.24 -0.91 -15.17
CA GLY A 315 -7.11 -0.25 -14.20
C GLY A 315 -6.36 0.85 -13.43
N TRP A 316 -5.14 0.57 -12.97
CA TRP A 316 -4.28 1.53 -12.30
C TRP A 316 -4.09 2.80 -13.16
N PHE A 317 -3.68 2.66 -14.43
CA PHE A 317 -3.48 3.81 -15.33
C PHE A 317 -4.78 4.55 -15.62
N VAL A 318 -5.88 3.84 -15.88
CA VAL A 318 -7.17 4.45 -16.19
C VAL A 318 -7.64 5.33 -15.03
N CYS A 319 -7.62 4.83 -13.80
CA CYS A 319 -8.04 5.61 -12.64
C CYS A 319 -7.05 6.71 -12.27
N PHE A 320 -5.74 6.48 -12.42
CA PHE A 320 -4.73 7.50 -12.15
C PHE A 320 -4.80 8.66 -13.15
N LEU A 321 -5.01 8.38 -14.44
CA LEU A 321 -5.24 9.42 -15.45
C LEU A 321 -6.58 10.13 -15.23
N ALA A 322 -7.65 9.40 -14.94
CA ALA A 322 -8.98 10.00 -14.77
C ALA A 322 -9.08 10.90 -13.53
N LEU A 323 -8.43 10.52 -12.42
CA LEU A 323 -8.65 11.17 -11.12
C LEU A 323 -7.60 12.26 -10.82
N PRO A 324 -6.37 11.97 -10.38
CA PRO A 324 -5.41 13.02 -10.02
C PRO A 324 -4.85 13.80 -11.21
N VAL A 325 -4.96 13.31 -12.45
CA VAL A 325 -4.37 13.97 -13.64
C VAL A 325 -5.40 14.83 -14.36
N ILE A 326 -6.41 14.21 -14.99
CA ILE A 326 -7.47 14.91 -15.74
C ILE A 326 -8.50 15.50 -14.79
N GLY A 327 -8.93 14.74 -13.77
CA GLY A 327 -9.90 15.20 -12.78
C GLY A 327 -9.45 16.47 -12.05
N SER A 328 -8.14 16.62 -11.81
CA SER A 328 -7.59 17.82 -11.17
C SER A 328 -7.82 19.12 -11.96
N LEU A 329 -7.98 19.05 -13.28
CA LEU A 329 -8.29 20.22 -14.12
C LEU A 329 -9.63 20.87 -13.73
N PHE A 330 -10.61 20.07 -13.30
CA PHE A 330 -11.94 20.54 -12.90
C PHE A 330 -12.02 21.00 -11.44
N PHE A 331 -10.97 20.76 -10.64
CA PHE A 331 -10.92 21.04 -9.20
C PHE A 331 -9.65 21.81 -8.82
N ALA A 332 -9.09 22.58 -9.75
CA ALA A 332 -7.85 23.30 -9.60
C ALA A 332 -7.83 24.23 -8.37
N ASP A 333 -8.92 24.98 -8.16
CA ASP A 333 -9.07 25.97 -7.08
C ASP A 333 -9.04 25.34 -5.68
N ILE A 334 -9.33 24.05 -5.59
CA ILE A 334 -9.28 23.28 -4.36
C ILE A 334 -8.13 22.26 -4.36
N GLY A 335 -7.06 22.47 -5.16
CA GLY A 335 -5.85 21.64 -5.13
C GLY A 335 -5.97 20.32 -5.90
N GLY A 336 -6.94 20.22 -6.81
CA GLY A 336 -7.19 19.09 -7.69
C GLY A 336 -7.98 17.95 -7.03
N LEU A 337 -8.32 16.93 -7.83
CA LEU A 337 -8.96 15.70 -7.36
C LEU A 337 -7.89 14.77 -6.78
N ARG A 338 -7.24 15.27 -5.72
CA ARG A 338 -6.08 14.68 -5.05
C ARG A 338 -6.38 14.48 -3.58
N MET A 339 -5.89 13.38 -3.04
CA MET A 339 -6.17 12.97 -1.66
C MET A 339 -5.20 13.60 -0.67
N THR A 340 -3.93 13.68 -1.03
CA THR A 340 -2.89 14.14 -0.10
C THR A 340 -1.95 15.20 -0.68
N PRO A 341 -2.40 16.17 -1.50
CA PRO A 341 -1.45 17.14 -2.06
C PRO A 341 -0.73 17.89 -0.91
N PRO A 342 0.60 18.06 -0.95
CA PRO A 342 1.48 17.79 -2.09
C PRO A 342 2.12 16.38 -2.17
N ARG A 343 1.73 15.44 -1.30
CA ARG A 343 2.17 14.04 -1.26
C ARG A 343 1.57 13.18 -2.38
N GLY A 344 1.89 11.87 -2.33
CA GLY A 344 1.58 10.94 -3.39
C GLY A 344 0.12 10.50 -3.49
N ASP A 345 -0.34 10.33 -4.74
CA ASP A 345 -1.73 10.03 -5.09
C ASP A 345 -1.94 8.59 -5.58
N ASN A 346 -1.12 7.66 -5.10
CA ASN A 346 -1.24 6.22 -5.39
C ASN A 346 -2.62 5.63 -5.06
N TRP A 347 -3.44 6.28 -4.22
CA TRP A 347 -4.82 5.86 -3.93
C TRP A 347 -5.65 5.66 -5.21
N ALA A 348 -5.48 6.52 -6.22
CA ALA A 348 -6.23 6.44 -7.47
C ALA A 348 -5.80 5.23 -8.30
N GLY A 349 -4.48 4.96 -8.31
CA GLY A 349 -3.93 3.78 -8.94
C GLY A 349 -4.38 2.49 -8.24
N VAL A 350 -4.37 2.46 -6.90
CA VAL A 350 -4.84 1.31 -6.10
C VAL A 350 -6.34 1.07 -6.29
N LEU A 351 -7.16 2.13 -6.37
CA LEU A 351 -8.57 2.01 -6.77
C LEU A 351 -8.70 1.34 -8.14
N GLY A 352 -7.91 1.80 -9.11
CA GLY A 352 -7.85 1.22 -10.44
C GLY A 352 -7.48 -0.26 -10.44
N THR A 353 -6.46 -0.63 -9.68
CA THR A 353 -6.05 -2.03 -9.47
C THR A 353 -7.19 -2.87 -8.89
N PHE A 354 -7.89 -2.37 -7.87
CA PHE A 354 -9.03 -3.04 -7.27
C PHE A 354 -10.20 -3.22 -8.24
N LEU A 355 -10.56 -2.17 -8.99
CA LEU A 355 -11.63 -2.24 -9.98
C LEU A 355 -11.27 -3.18 -11.14
N GLY A 356 -10.04 -3.09 -11.66
CA GLY A 356 -9.53 -3.97 -12.70
C GLY A 356 -9.55 -5.44 -12.27
N ALA A 357 -9.01 -5.75 -11.09
CA ALA A 357 -9.07 -7.09 -10.52
C ALA A 357 -10.52 -7.56 -10.33
N SER A 358 -11.41 -6.70 -9.82
CA SER A 358 -12.82 -7.02 -9.63
C SER A 358 -13.50 -7.39 -10.95
N ILE A 359 -13.31 -6.59 -12.00
CA ILE A 359 -13.90 -6.83 -13.32
C ILE A 359 -13.41 -8.18 -13.89
N TYR A 360 -12.10 -8.45 -13.80
CA TYR A 360 -11.53 -9.73 -14.21
C TYR A 360 -12.16 -10.90 -13.43
N LEU A 361 -12.12 -10.84 -12.09
CA LEU A 361 -12.63 -11.91 -11.24
C LEU A 361 -14.13 -12.16 -11.45
N LEU A 362 -14.93 -11.11 -11.67
CA LEU A 362 -16.36 -11.24 -12.00
C LEU A 362 -16.59 -11.94 -13.35
N ARG A 363 -15.82 -11.57 -14.38
CA ARG A 363 -15.88 -12.21 -15.71
C ARG A 363 -15.46 -13.68 -15.66
N HIS A 364 -14.54 -14.03 -14.77
CA HIS A 364 -14.02 -15.38 -14.59
C HIS A 364 -14.72 -16.18 -13.48
N ARG A 365 -15.94 -15.80 -13.10
CA ARG A 365 -16.81 -16.48 -12.11
C ARG A 365 -16.22 -16.61 -10.69
N LEU A 366 -15.23 -15.81 -10.34
CA LEU A 366 -14.60 -15.75 -9.00
C LEU A 366 -15.28 -14.70 -8.10
N LYS A 367 -16.62 -14.67 -8.11
CA LYS A 367 -17.43 -13.66 -7.40
C LYS A 367 -17.20 -13.68 -5.88
N ALA A 368 -16.93 -14.85 -5.31
CA ALA A 368 -16.63 -15.00 -3.89
C ALA A 368 -15.36 -14.23 -3.48
N VAL A 369 -14.34 -14.17 -4.35
CA VAL A 369 -13.11 -13.40 -4.11
C VAL A 369 -13.41 -11.90 -4.04
N VAL A 370 -14.24 -11.41 -4.97
CA VAL A 370 -14.67 -10.00 -5.00
C VAL A 370 -15.53 -9.66 -3.78
N LEU A 371 -16.45 -10.55 -3.40
CA LEU A 371 -17.25 -10.37 -2.18
C LEU A 371 -16.36 -10.27 -0.94
N VAL A 372 -15.38 -11.16 -0.78
CA VAL A 372 -14.43 -11.10 0.34
C VAL A 372 -13.69 -9.77 0.32
N GLY A 373 -13.22 -9.33 -0.84
CA GLY A 373 -12.60 -8.01 -0.99
C GLY A 373 -13.51 -6.88 -0.54
N VAL A 374 -14.74 -6.80 -1.04
CA VAL A 374 -15.69 -5.72 -0.67
C VAL A 374 -16.01 -5.75 0.83
N VAL A 375 -16.28 -6.91 1.41
CA VAL A 375 -16.58 -7.04 2.85
C VAL A 375 -15.35 -6.65 3.69
N CYS A 376 -14.16 -7.12 3.31
CA CYS A 376 -12.92 -6.73 3.98
C CYS A 376 -12.71 -5.22 3.89
N GLY A 377 -12.94 -4.62 2.71
CA GLY A 377 -12.85 -3.19 2.49
C GLY A 377 -13.80 -2.41 3.38
N ILE A 378 -15.06 -2.79 3.49
CA ILE A 378 -16.03 -2.06 4.34
C ILE A 378 -15.57 -2.08 5.81
N ILE A 379 -15.18 -3.24 6.33
CA ILE A 379 -14.70 -3.38 7.71
C ILE A 379 -13.38 -2.62 7.90
N GLY A 380 -12.48 -2.68 6.93
CA GLY A 380 -11.22 -1.93 6.94
C GLY A 380 -11.42 -0.41 6.90
N GLY A 381 -12.39 0.08 6.13
CA GLY A 381 -12.74 1.50 6.08
C GLY A 381 -13.29 1.99 7.42
N LEU A 382 -14.28 1.28 7.97
CA LEU A 382 -14.81 1.51 9.32
C LEU A 382 -13.70 1.45 10.38
N GLY A 383 -12.79 0.49 10.24
CA GLY A 383 -11.67 0.30 11.16
C GLY A 383 -10.72 1.49 11.15
N PHE A 384 -10.28 1.94 9.98
CA PHE A 384 -9.27 2.99 9.91
C PHE A 384 -9.82 4.35 10.40
N SER A 385 -10.98 4.76 9.88
CA SER A 385 -11.60 6.02 10.31
C SER A 385 -12.05 5.96 11.78
N GLY A 386 -12.64 4.84 12.19
CA GLY A 386 -13.13 4.62 13.55
C GLY A 386 -12.03 4.56 14.60
N ILE A 387 -10.86 3.98 14.28
CA ILE A 387 -9.71 3.99 15.18
C ILE A 387 -9.07 5.36 15.25
N SER A 388 -9.07 6.13 14.15
CA SER A 388 -8.66 7.54 14.21
C SER A 388 -9.58 8.36 15.12
N LEU A 389 -10.89 8.09 15.11
CA LEU A 389 -11.83 8.70 16.06
C LEU A 389 -11.51 8.25 17.49
N LEU A 390 -11.40 6.93 17.72
CA LEU A 390 -11.13 6.36 19.04
C LEU A 390 -9.84 6.93 19.63
N GLN A 391 -8.78 7.02 18.83
CA GLN A 391 -7.52 7.66 19.22
C GLN A 391 -7.76 9.11 19.66
N GLY A 392 -8.55 9.89 18.91
CA GLY A 392 -8.85 11.28 19.26
C GLY A 392 -9.66 11.40 20.55
N LEU A 393 -10.61 10.51 20.79
CA LEU A 393 -11.40 10.46 22.03
C LEU A 393 -10.53 10.04 23.23
N LEU A 394 -9.66 9.05 23.07
CA LEU A 394 -8.74 8.65 24.14
C LEU A 394 -7.75 9.78 24.48
N LEU A 395 -7.28 10.49 23.46
CA LEU A 395 -6.40 11.64 23.61
C LEU A 395 -7.09 12.88 24.20
N SER A 396 -8.41 12.90 24.40
CA SER A 396 -9.09 14.06 24.99
C SER A 396 -8.92 14.12 26.50
N VAL A 397 -8.69 12.95 27.13
CA VAL A 397 -8.50 12.84 28.57
C VAL A 397 -7.17 13.51 28.94
N GLY A 398 -7.23 14.56 29.78
CA GLY A 398 -6.04 15.31 30.18
C GLY A 398 -5.46 16.21 29.09
N ASN A 399 -6.23 16.52 28.04
CA ASN A 399 -5.74 17.30 26.90
C ASN A 399 -5.79 18.81 27.19
N GLU A 400 -4.64 19.47 27.05
CA GLU A 400 -4.47 20.91 27.25
C GLU A 400 -5.36 21.81 26.36
N ARG A 401 -5.93 21.27 25.27
CA ARG A 401 -6.73 22.03 24.29
C ARG A 401 -8.22 21.86 24.45
N VAL A 402 -8.66 20.86 25.21
CA VAL A 402 -10.07 20.63 25.50
C VAL A 402 -10.50 21.58 26.61
N SER A 403 -11.62 22.26 26.41
CA SER A 403 -12.19 23.22 27.36
C SER A 403 -13.70 23.36 27.12
N ASP A 404 -14.45 23.37 28.21
CA ASP A 404 -15.89 23.67 28.23
C ASP A 404 -16.17 25.17 28.30
N ASP A 405 -15.14 26.02 28.43
CA ASP A 405 -15.29 27.47 28.45
C ASP A 405 -15.65 27.99 27.05
N PRO A 406 -16.84 28.61 26.87
CA PRO A 406 -17.26 29.16 25.58
C PRO A 406 -16.27 30.20 25.02
N ALA A 407 -15.57 30.95 25.87
CA ALA A 407 -14.59 31.93 25.42
C ALA A 407 -13.36 31.27 24.79
N ILE A 408 -12.90 30.14 25.34
CA ILE A 408 -11.80 29.36 24.76
C ILE A 408 -12.24 28.70 23.45
N GLN A 409 -13.47 28.18 23.39
CA GLN A 409 -14.02 27.62 22.16
C GLN A 409 -14.12 28.68 21.05
N GLN A 410 -14.57 29.89 21.38
CA GLN A 410 -14.61 31.01 20.45
C GLN A 410 -13.21 31.40 19.95
N LYS A 411 -12.21 31.47 20.85
CA LYS A 411 -10.80 31.73 20.45
C LYS A 411 -10.28 30.68 19.46
N TRP A 412 -10.67 29.42 19.60
CA TRP A 412 -10.36 28.39 18.61
C TRP A 412 -11.06 28.63 17.27
N THR A 413 -12.34 28.98 17.27
CA THR A 413 -13.08 29.32 16.05
C THR A 413 -12.44 30.50 15.32
N GLU A 414 -12.12 31.58 16.03
CA GLU A 414 -11.44 32.76 15.50
C GLU A 414 -10.06 32.40 14.93
N TRP A 415 -9.28 31.61 15.67
CA TRP A 415 -7.98 31.15 15.18
C TRP A 415 -8.09 30.19 13.98
N GLN A 416 -9.16 29.41 13.84
CA GLN A 416 -9.33 28.60 12.63
C GLN A 416 -9.55 29.48 11.39
N GLN A 417 -10.05 30.71 11.56
CA GLN A 417 -10.30 31.66 10.48
C GLN A 417 -9.11 32.57 10.18
N THR A 418 -8.06 32.60 11.02
CA THR A 418 -6.89 33.44 10.75
C THR A 418 -6.11 32.89 9.55
N GLU A 419 -5.83 33.77 8.59
CA GLU A 419 -4.87 33.45 7.54
C GLU A 419 -3.46 33.43 8.12
N TRP A 420 -2.70 32.39 7.75
CA TRP A 420 -1.32 32.24 8.15
C TRP A 420 -0.43 32.24 6.91
N GLU A 421 0.62 33.06 6.95
CA GLU A 421 1.68 33.08 5.94
C GLU A 421 3.01 32.72 6.60
N PRO A 422 3.82 31.82 6.00
CA PRO A 422 5.19 31.62 6.44
C PRO A 422 5.99 32.92 6.21
N THR A 423 6.87 33.26 7.15
CA THR A 423 7.76 34.43 7.03
C THR A 423 8.83 34.21 5.97
N ASP A 424 9.19 32.95 5.73
CA ASP A 424 10.03 32.51 4.63
C ASP A 424 9.37 31.34 3.93
N TRP A 425 8.90 31.57 2.70
CA TRP A 425 8.29 30.54 1.85
C TRP A 425 9.26 29.43 1.46
N MET A 426 10.56 29.66 1.60
CA MET A 426 11.62 28.68 1.38
C MET A 426 11.86 27.80 2.62
N ASP A 427 11.43 28.23 3.81
CA ASP A 427 11.55 27.45 5.04
C ASP A 427 10.32 26.57 5.31
N LYS A 428 10.38 25.33 4.82
CA LYS A 428 9.33 24.32 5.02
C LYS A 428 9.26 23.75 6.45
N THR A 429 10.12 24.19 7.38
CA THR A 429 9.95 23.84 8.80
C THR A 429 8.85 24.67 9.46
N GLN A 430 8.52 25.82 8.86
CA GLN A 430 7.46 26.68 9.34
C GLN A 430 6.12 25.97 9.23
N LYS A 431 5.41 25.96 10.35
CA LYS A 431 4.06 25.44 10.46
C LYS A 431 3.21 26.57 11.03
N MET A 432 1.92 26.53 10.71
CA MET A 432 0.95 27.40 11.38
C MET A 432 1.18 27.33 12.91
N PRO A 433 1.36 28.46 13.59
CA PRO A 433 1.74 28.46 15.00
C PRO A 433 0.57 28.01 15.86
N THR A 434 0.87 27.33 16.96
CA THR A 434 -0.15 27.09 17.99
C THR A 434 -0.51 28.44 18.64
N PRO A 435 -1.80 28.75 18.85
CA PRO A 435 -2.19 30.04 19.42
C PRO A 435 -1.56 30.29 20.80
N ALA A 436 -1.20 31.53 21.10
CA ALA A 436 -0.57 31.92 22.36
C ALA A 436 -1.41 31.52 23.59
N PHE A 437 -2.74 31.64 23.49
CA PHE A 437 -3.66 31.29 24.58
C PHE A 437 -3.57 29.81 25.00
N VAL A 438 -3.07 28.92 24.13
CA VAL A 438 -2.88 27.50 24.48
C VAL A 438 -1.76 27.34 25.51
N ASN A 439 -0.71 28.16 25.43
CA ASN A 439 0.36 28.16 26.43
C ASN A 439 -0.14 28.72 27.77
N GLU A 440 -0.95 29.78 27.73
CA GLU A 440 -1.61 30.33 28.93
C GLU A 440 -2.50 29.28 29.61
N LEU A 441 -3.29 28.55 28.80
CA LEU A 441 -4.17 27.48 29.26
C LEU A 441 -3.40 26.27 29.82
N ARG A 442 -2.22 25.98 29.26
CA ARG A 442 -1.33 24.93 29.76
C ARG A 442 -0.74 25.32 31.11
N GLU A 443 -0.25 26.55 31.25
CA GLU A 443 0.34 27.01 32.52
C GLU A 443 -0.73 27.13 33.61
N SER A 444 -1.92 27.62 33.30
CA SER A 444 -3.02 27.72 34.28
C SER A 444 -3.52 26.36 34.77
N ARG A 445 -3.43 25.32 33.94
CA ARG A 445 -3.84 23.94 34.26
C ARG A 445 -2.68 22.99 34.52
N LYS A 446 -1.49 23.50 34.79
CA LYS A 446 -0.26 22.70 34.87
C LYS A 446 -0.35 21.54 35.87
N GLU A 447 -0.92 21.78 37.04
CA GLU A 447 -1.10 20.76 38.08
C GLU A 447 -2.12 19.68 37.67
N GLU A 448 -3.21 20.08 37.02
CA GLU A 448 -4.24 19.18 36.48
C GLU A 448 -3.70 18.29 35.35
N LEU A 449 -2.85 18.87 34.49
CA LEU A 449 -2.29 18.19 33.32
C LEU A 449 -1.08 17.30 33.65
N ALA A 450 -0.39 17.55 34.78
CA ALA A 450 0.84 16.84 35.15
C ALA A 450 0.69 15.30 35.17
N PRO A 451 -0.39 14.70 35.74
CA PRO A 451 -0.58 13.25 35.73
C PRO A 451 -0.73 12.65 34.33
N TRP A 452 -1.23 13.42 33.37
CA TRP A 452 -1.53 12.96 32.01
C TRP A 452 -0.35 13.09 31.04
N GLN A 453 0.73 13.75 31.44
CA GLN A 453 1.90 13.95 30.57
C GLN A 453 2.51 12.62 30.10
N HIS A 454 2.59 11.62 30.98
CA HIS A 454 3.12 10.31 30.60
C HIS A 454 2.23 9.62 29.55
N PHE A 455 0.91 9.72 29.70
CA PHE A 455 -0.07 9.16 28.77
C PHE A 455 0.01 9.82 27.38
N HIS A 456 0.10 11.15 27.32
CA HIS A 456 0.21 11.86 26.04
C HIS A 456 1.55 11.70 25.32
N ARG A 457 2.64 11.37 26.05
CA ARG A 457 3.97 11.08 25.46
C ARG A 457 4.11 9.67 24.88
N GLN A 458 3.12 8.80 25.06
CA GLN A 458 3.14 7.45 24.49
C GLN A 458 3.06 7.47 22.97
N ASN A 459 3.50 6.38 22.34
CA ASN A 459 3.43 6.22 20.89
C ASN A 459 1.99 5.90 20.41
N TRP A 460 1.12 6.90 20.43
CA TRP A 460 -0.28 6.80 19.98
C TRP A 460 -0.43 6.44 18.51
N HIS A 461 0.61 6.68 17.70
CA HIS A 461 0.62 6.25 16.32
C HIS A 461 0.65 4.72 16.21
N SER A 462 1.51 4.07 16.99
CA SER A 462 1.58 2.61 17.07
C SER A 462 0.28 1.99 17.61
N PHE A 463 -0.40 2.65 18.57
CA PHE A 463 -1.74 2.23 18.99
C PHE A 463 -2.70 2.19 17.80
N LEU A 464 -2.78 3.28 17.03
CA LEU A 464 -3.64 3.34 15.85
C LEU A 464 -3.27 2.24 14.84
N GLU A 465 -1.99 2.02 14.57
CA GLU A 465 -1.53 0.99 13.64
C GLU A 465 -1.90 -0.42 14.11
N GLN A 466 -1.60 -0.78 15.36
CA GLN A 466 -1.90 -2.11 15.91
C GLN A 466 -3.41 -2.37 16.00
N SER A 467 -4.20 -1.39 16.46
CA SER A 467 -5.65 -1.51 16.49
C SER A 467 -6.23 -1.65 15.08
N TYR A 468 -5.67 -0.93 14.09
CA TYR A 468 -6.17 -1.02 12.72
C TYR A 468 -5.83 -2.38 12.10
N GLY A 469 -4.63 -2.88 12.36
CA GLY A 469 -4.27 -4.28 12.10
C GLY A 469 -5.29 -5.23 12.73
N PHE A 470 -5.63 -5.07 14.00
CA PHE A 470 -6.61 -5.93 14.66
C PHE A 470 -7.95 -5.98 13.92
N VAL A 471 -8.52 -4.82 13.58
CA VAL A 471 -9.80 -4.73 12.83
C VAL A 471 -9.68 -5.35 11.44
N ASN A 472 -8.55 -5.16 10.76
CA ASN A 472 -8.27 -5.82 9.49
C ASN A 472 -8.25 -7.36 9.62
N GLY A 473 -7.73 -7.90 10.73
CA GLY A 473 -7.78 -9.33 11.01
C GLY A 473 -9.21 -9.84 11.19
N LEU A 474 -10.06 -9.05 11.87
CA LEU A 474 -11.51 -9.31 11.95
C LEU A 474 -12.16 -9.27 10.57
N ALA A 475 -11.78 -8.31 9.73
CA ALA A 475 -12.28 -8.16 8.38
C ALA A 475 -12.07 -9.43 7.55
N VAL A 476 -10.82 -9.94 7.53
CA VAL A 476 -10.47 -11.15 6.80
C VAL A 476 -11.24 -12.35 7.34
N ILE A 477 -11.24 -12.59 8.66
CA ILE A 477 -11.88 -13.80 9.19
C ILE A 477 -13.39 -13.80 9.01
N PHE A 478 -14.07 -12.67 9.18
CA PHE A 478 -15.53 -12.58 8.95
C PHE A 478 -15.87 -12.75 7.47
N ALA A 479 -15.12 -12.11 6.57
CA ALA A 479 -15.34 -12.27 5.14
C ALA A 479 -15.08 -13.72 4.68
N MET A 480 -14.01 -14.35 5.19
CA MET A 480 -13.68 -15.74 4.90
C MET A 480 -14.70 -16.72 5.50
N ALA A 481 -15.27 -16.41 6.67
CA ALA A 481 -16.35 -17.17 7.28
C ALA A 481 -17.63 -17.17 6.42
N ILE A 482 -17.91 -16.09 5.66
CA ILE A 482 -19.04 -16.06 4.73
C ILE A 482 -18.84 -17.07 3.60
N VAL A 483 -17.64 -17.14 3.02
CA VAL A 483 -17.37 -17.99 1.85
C VAL A 483 -17.03 -19.43 2.21
N LEU A 484 -16.46 -19.70 3.39
CA LEU A 484 -16.01 -21.02 3.84
C LEU A 484 -17.03 -22.15 3.59
N PRO A 485 -18.31 -22.03 3.98
CA PRO A 485 -19.30 -23.08 3.76
C PRO A 485 -20.01 -23.00 2.40
N ARG A 486 -19.70 -21.99 1.57
CA ARG A 486 -20.38 -21.68 0.29
C ARG A 486 -19.51 -21.94 -0.94
N VAL A 487 -18.23 -22.16 -0.74
CA VAL A 487 -17.30 -22.58 -1.79
C VAL A 487 -17.28 -24.10 -1.84
N PRO A 488 -17.49 -24.73 -3.01
CA PRO A 488 -17.46 -26.19 -3.14
C PRO A 488 -16.10 -26.76 -2.74
N LYS A 489 -16.03 -28.07 -2.49
CA LYS A 489 -14.74 -28.75 -2.32
C LYS A 489 -13.89 -28.57 -3.57
N LEU A 490 -12.64 -28.16 -3.39
CA LEU A 490 -11.72 -27.91 -4.50
C LEU A 490 -11.17 -29.23 -5.06
N ASP A 491 -10.72 -29.20 -6.31
CA ASP A 491 -10.21 -30.33 -7.10
C ASP A 491 -8.80 -30.79 -6.69
N ASP A 492 -8.38 -30.47 -5.47
CA ASP A 492 -7.01 -30.70 -4.98
C ASP A 492 -6.62 -32.18 -4.95
N ASP A 493 -7.60 -33.06 -4.79
CA ASP A 493 -7.44 -34.51 -4.76
C ASP A 493 -7.33 -35.12 -6.18
N VAL A 494 -7.77 -34.40 -7.23
CA VAL A 494 -7.82 -34.88 -8.62
C VAL A 494 -6.66 -34.34 -9.44
N VAL A 495 -6.35 -33.05 -9.33
CA VAL A 495 -5.29 -32.41 -10.13
C VAL A 495 -3.92 -32.68 -9.50
N PRO A 496 -2.91 -33.15 -10.29
CA PRO A 496 -1.58 -33.45 -9.78
C PRO A 496 -0.94 -32.28 -9.03
N ARG A 497 -0.27 -32.60 -7.92
CA ARG A 497 0.41 -31.61 -7.08
C ARG A 497 1.65 -31.06 -7.79
N GLN A 498 1.68 -29.75 -8.02
CA GLN A 498 2.83 -29.06 -8.60
C GLN A 498 3.70 -28.46 -7.51
N ARG A 499 4.71 -29.21 -7.06
CA ARG A 499 5.56 -28.83 -5.92
C ARG A 499 6.33 -27.52 -6.11
N TRP A 500 6.60 -27.13 -7.35
CA TRP A 500 7.34 -25.90 -7.65
C TRP A 500 6.56 -24.64 -7.24
N THR A 501 5.23 -24.62 -7.35
CA THR A 501 4.41 -23.45 -6.94
C THR A 501 4.44 -23.28 -5.42
N GLU A 502 4.46 -24.37 -4.67
CA GLU A 502 4.62 -24.37 -3.22
C GLU A 502 6.01 -23.87 -2.80
N ILE A 503 7.07 -24.34 -3.46
CA ILE A 503 8.44 -23.88 -3.20
C ILE A 503 8.54 -22.38 -3.45
N VAL A 504 8.02 -21.88 -4.57
CA VAL A 504 7.98 -20.45 -4.88
C VAL A 504 7.20 -19.70 -3.79
N SER A 505 6.01 -20.18 -3.43
CA SER A 505 5.17 -19.54 -2.42
C SER A 505 5.88 -19.39 -1.08
N ILE A 506 6.48 -20.47 -0.59
CA ILE A 506 7.17 -20.47 0.71
C ILE A 506 8.45 -19.63 0.64
N THR A 507 9.19 -19.66 -0.48
CA THR A 507 10.41 -18.86 -0.68
C THR A 507 10.09 -17.37 -0.66
N PHE A 508 8.99 -16.95 -1.28
CA PHE A 508 8.57 -15.55 -1.23
C PHE A 508 8.01 -15.16 0.15
N ALA A 509 7.18 -16.02 0.74
CA ALA A 509 6.53 -15.75 2.03
C ALA A 509 7.49 -15.73 3.22
N LEU A 510 8.63 -16.43 3.15
CA LEU A 510 9.58 -16.52 4.25
C LEU A 510 10.91 -15.80 3.92
N PRO A 511 11.89 -16.37 3.19
CA PRO A 511 13.17 -15.71 3.01
C PRO A 511 13.07 -14.36 2.27
N ALA A 512 12.32 -14.27 1.16
CA ALA A 512 12.25 -12.98 0.43
C ALA A 512 11.59 -11.89 1.27
N LEU A 513 10.47 -12.21 1.93
CA LEU A 513 9.75 -11.27 2.78
C LEU A 513 10.57 -10.81 4.00
N VAL A 514 11.29 -11.73 4.64
CA VAL A 514 12.20 -11.41 5.75
C VAL A 514 13.35 -10.55 5.26
N PHE A 515 13.96 -10.87 4.13
CA PHE A 515 15.06 -10.09 3.54
C PHE A 515 14.68 -8.63 3.32
N VAL A 516 13.60 -8.40 2.56
CA VAL A 516 13.21 -7.06 2.10
C VAL A 516 12.87 -6.14 3.28
N ASN A 517 12.38 -6.70 4.40
CA ASN A 517 12.12 -5.94 5.61
C ASN A 517 13.38 -5.81 6.48
N MET A 518 14.06 -6.90 6.81
CA MET A 518 15.20 -6.86 7.73
C MET A 518 16.43 -6.14 7.17
N PHE A 519 16.60 -6.06 5.85
CA PHE A 519 17.68 -5.27 5.25
C PHE A 519 17.62 -3.79 5.69
N LYS A 520 16.42 -3.28 5.98
CA LYS A 520 16.22 -1.90 6.48
C LYS A 520 16.89 -1.67 7.84
N ASN A 521 17.05 -2.72 8.66
CA ASN A 521 17.73 -2.61 9.95
C ASN A 521 19.22 -2.26 9.80
N ILE A 522 19.86 -2.66 8.70
CA ILE A 522 21.26 -2.29 8.43
C ILE A 522 21.42 -0.78 8.35
N LYS A 523 20.45 -0.07 7.77
CA LYS A 523 20.45 1.40 7.71
C LYS A 523 20.36 2.02 9.10
N ASP A 524 19.55 1.45 9.99
CA ASP A 524 19.34 1.97 11.34
C ASP A 524 20.49 1.60 12.30
N TRP A 525 21.19 0.50 12.06
CA TRP A 525 22.35 0.08 12.85
C TRP A 525 23.67 0.75 12.42
N SER A 526 23.74 1.21 11.17
CA SER A 526 24.90 1.92 10.63
C SER A 526 24.86 3.40 11.05
N PRO A 527 26.01 4.04 11.34
CA PRO A 527 26.04 5.42 11.82
C PRO A 527 25.47 6.41 10.80
N LEU A 528 24.45 7.17 11.22
CA LEU A 528 24.21 8.53 10.76
C LEU A 528 25.02 9.49 11.64
N GLU A 529 25.41 10.65 11.11
CA GLU A 529 26.14 11.68 11.86
C GLU A 529 25.47 11.96 13.22
N GLY A 530 26.21 11.76 14.31
CA GLY A 530 25.74 11.99 15.69
C GLY A 530 25.09 10.79 16.40
N ALA A 531 24.84 9.66 15.75
CA ALA A 531 24.27 8.46 16.40
C ALA A 531 25.34 7.48 16.93
N LYS A 532 25.05 6.77 18.02
CA LYS A 532 25.91 5.67 18.53
C LYS A 532 26.10 4.61 17.43
N LYS A 533 27.36 4.31 17.08
CA LYS A 533 27.75 3.27 16.13
C LYS A 533 27.38 1.88 16.69
N LEU A 534 26.33 1.23 16.17
CA LEU A 534 26.06 -0.19 16.47
C LEU A 534 26.81 -1.10 15.50
N LEU A 535 26.92 -0.69 14.25
CA LEU A 535 27.51 -1.46 13.17
C LEU A 535 28.48 -0.61 12.33
N PRO A 536 29.73 -1.04 12.09
CA PRO A 536 30.62 -0.37 11.14
C PRO A 536 30.05 -0.37 9.71
N ASN A 537 30.26 0.70 8.95
CA ASN A 537 29.83 0.77 7.54
C ASN A 537 30.52 -0.28 6.66
N VAL A 538 31.77 -0.61 6.98
CA VAL A 538 32.62 -1.58 6.28
C VAL A 538 33.19 -2.56 7.30
N MET A 539 33.23 -3.85 6.95
CA MET A 539 33.79 -4.90 7.79
C MET A 539 34.75 -5.78 6.99
N LYS A 540 35.84 -6.19 7.63
CA LYS A 540 36.81 -7.13 7.07
C LYS A 540 36.43 -8.56 7.39
N ALA A 541 36.70 -9.47 6.47
CA ALA A 541 36.66 -10.90 6.75
C ALA A 541 37.81 -11.28 7.72
N PRO A 542 37.60 -12.24 8.63
CA PRO A 542 38.61 -12.58 9.65
C PRO A 542 39.87 -13.28 9.09
N TRP A 543 39.77 -13.96 7.93
CA TRP A 543 40.81 -14.86 7.43
C TRP A 543 41.28 -14.56 6.00
N ILE A 544 40.72 -13.54 5.35
CA ILE A 544 41.07 -13.13 3.99
C ILE A 544 41.09 -11.60 3.94
N ASP A 545 42.01 -11.03 3.16
CA ASP A 545 42.09 -9.57 2.94
C ASP A 545 40.98 -9.10 2.00
N PHE A 546 39.75 -9.18 2.50
CA PHE A 546 38.53 -8.84 1.79
C PHE A 546 37.64 -8.00 2.68
N GLU A 547 37.22 -6.84 2.17
CA GLU A 547 36.34 -5.91 2.85
C GLU A 547 35.04 -5.74 2.08
N MET A 548 33.93 -5.63 2.81
CA MET A 548 32.64 -5.36 2.21
C MET A 548 31.78 -4.52 3.16
N SER A 549 30.82 -3.78 2.61
CA SER A 549 29.88 -3.01 3.43
C SER A 549 29.06 -3.93 4.33
N ALA A 550 28.57 -3.41 5.46
CA ALA A 550 27.65 -4.15 6.34
C ALA A 550 26.44 -4.70 5.58
N GLY A 551 25.87 -3.91 4.66
CA GLY A 551 24.79 -4.34 3.78
C GLY A 551 25.22 -5.44 2.81
N GLY A 552 26.44 -5.40 2.28
CA GLY A 552 26.99 -6.46 1.45
C GLY A 552 27.15 -7.78 2.21
N TRP A 553 27.65 -7.73 3.45
CA TRP A 553 27.75 -8.92 4.31
C TRP A 553 26.37 -9.51 4.62
N PHE A 554 25.40 -8.65 4.95
CA PHE A 554 24.01 -9.08 5.13
C PHE A 554 23.47 -9.77 3.88
N ASN A 555 23.63 -9.18 2.70
CA ASN A 555 23.19 -9.76 1.44
C ASN A 555 23.85 -11.12 1.17
N PHE A 556 25.15 -11.25 1.42
CA PHE A 556 25.89 -12.50 1.22
C PHE A 556 25.35 -13.62 2.11
N PHE A 557 25.28 -13.40 3.43
CA PHE A 557 24.79 -14.43 4.36
C PHE A 557 23.32 -14.76 4.13
N PHE A 558 22.50 -13.76 3.80
CA PHE A 558 21.09 -14.00 3.51
C PHE A 558 20.90 -14.77 2.20
N ALA A 559 21.67 -14.47 1.16
CA ALA A 559 21.67 -15.21 -0.09
C ALA A 559 22.11 -16.67 0.13
N LEU A 560 23.18 -16.89 0.89
CA LEU A 560 23.64 -18.24 1.27
C LEU A 560 22.55 -19.02 2.00
N ALA A 561 21.90 -18.40 3.00
CA ALA A 561 20.80 -19.01 3.73
C ALA A 561 19.59 -19.32 2.82
N THR A 562 19.27 -18.43 1.88
CA THR A 562 18.16 -18.60 0.93
C THR A 562 18.44 -19.74 -0.05
N VAL A 563 19.66 -19.84 -0.59
CA VAL A 563 20.07 -20.95 -1.47
C VAL A 563 20.00 -22.27 -0.72
N ALA A 564 20.51 -22.32 0.52
CA ALA A 564 20.41 -23.51 1.37
C ALA A 564 18.93 -23.88 1.65
N PHE A 565 18.09 -22.91 1.97
CA PHE A 565 16.65 -23.12 2.20
C PHE A 565 15.95 -23.70 0.97
N VAL A 566 16.15 -23.12 -0.21
CA VAL A 566 15.57 -23.63 -1.47
C VAL A 566 16.10 -25.02 -1.81
N GLY A 567 17.41 -25.25 -1.63
CA GLY A 567 18.03 -26.56 -1.81
C GLY A 567 17.41 -27.64 -0.91
N LEU A 568 17.17 -27.30 0.37
CA LEU A 568 16.50 -28.19 1.33
C LEU A 568 15.03 -28.43 0.96
N MET A 569 14.31 -27.42 0.46
CA MET A 569 12.94 -27.59 -0.03
C MET A 569 12.87 -28.49 -1.26
N ILE A 570 13.82 -28.37 -2.19
CA ILE A 570 13.95 -29.27 -3.35
C ILE A 570 14.28 -30.69 -2.87
N ALA A 571 15.23 -30.83 -1.94
CA ALA A 571 15.57 -32.13 -1.34
C ALA A 571 14.35 -32.77 -0.65
N HIS A 572 13.55 -31.97 0.08
CA HIS A 572 12.32 -32.42 0.74
C HIS A 572 11.32 -33.06 -0.24
N THR A 573 11.29 -32.59 -1.49
CA THR A 573 10.44 -33.21 -2.52
C THR A 573 10.86 -34.64 -2.85
N ARG A 574 12.16 -34.96 -2.77
CA ARG A 574 12.68 -36.29 -3.09
C ARG A 574 12.78 -37.18 -1.86
N ARG A 575 13.16 -36.60 -0.72
CA ARG A 575 13.35 -37.27 0.57
C ARG A 575 12.73 -36.39 1.67
N ARG A 576 11.71 -36.90 2.37
CA ARG A 576 11.08 -36.17 3.47
C ARG A 576 12.10 -35.83 4.56
N LEU A 577 12.23 -34.55 4.86
CA LEU A 577 13.01 -34.03 5.98
C LEU A 577 12.21 -34.15 7.27
N ALA A 578 12.83 -34.67 8.34
CA ALA A 578 12.15 -34.95 9.62
C ALA A 578 11.61 -33.68 10.30
N ILE A 579 12.28 -32.53 10.13
CA ILE A 579 11.85 -31.25 10.70
C ILE A 579 10.54 -30.73 10.08
N VAL A 580 10.16 -31.19 8.87
CA VAL A 580 8.95 -30.74 8.20
C VAL A 580 7.80 -31.69 8.56
N PRO A 581 6.75 -31.21 9.25
CA PRO A 581 5.66 -32.07 9.69
C PRO A 581 4.95 -32.81 8.55
N ALA A 582 4.43 -33.99 8.87
CA ALA A 582 3.71 -34.83 7.93
C ALA A 582 2.35 -34.23 7.54
N SER A 583 1.62 -33.67 8.51
CA SER A 583 0.30 -33.06 8.32
C SER A 583 0.39 -31.64 7.79
N TRP A 584 -0.65 -31.20 7.08
CA TRP A 584 -0.74 -29.85 6.54
C TRP A 584 -0.92 -28.79 7.62
N ILE A 585 -1.62 -29.14 8.71
CA ILE A 585 -1.70 -28.32 9.91
C ILE A 585 -0.30 -28.05 10.46
N GLY A 586 0.51 -29.10 10.68
CA GLY A 586 1.85 -28.94 11.23
C GLY A 586 2.76 -28.10 10.33
N ARG A 587 2.67 -28.25 9.01
CA ARG A 587 3.41 -27.41 8.06
C ARG A 587 3.01 -25.94 8.14
N GLY A 588 1.71 -25.65 8.21
CA GLY A 588 1.24 -24.28 8.35
C GLY A 588 1.58 -23.66 9.70
N GLN A 589 1.52 -24.44 10.80
CA GLN A 589 1.96 -24.01 12.13
C GLN A 589 3.45 -23.66 12.15
N LEU A 590 4.29 -24.51 11.54
CA LEU A 590 5.73 -24.24 11.42
C LEU A 590 5.98 -22.96 10.60
N LEU A 591 5.31 -22.80 9.46
CA LEU A 591 5.43 -21.60 8.62
C LEU A 591 4.99 -20.34 9.38
N TYR A 592 3.84 -20.37 10.05
CA TYR A 592 3.34 -19.26 10.87
C TYR A 592 4.32 -18.90 11.98
N PHE A 593 4.81 -19.90 12.72
CA PHE A 593 5.72 -19.71 13.84
C PHE A 593 7.05 -19.09 13.40
N LEU A 594 7.67 -19.63 12.34
CA LEU A 594 8.93 -19.11 11.79
C LEU A 594 8.75 -17.67 11.32
N LEU A 595 7.66 -17.37 10.61
CA LEU A 595 7.42 -16.03 10.10
C LEU A 595 7.15 -15.03 11.23
N LEU A 596 6.30 -15.40 12.20
CA LEU A 596 5.98 -14.56 13.36
C LEU A 596 7.24 -14.17 14.13
N TRP A 597 8.03 -15.16 14.55
CA TRP A 597 9.18 -14.90 15.42
C TRP A 597 10.36 -14.28 14.67
N ALA A 598 10.54 -14.56 13.38
CA ALA A 598 11.51 -13.82 12.58
C ALA A 598 11.23 -12.30 12.64
N PHE A 599 10.00 -11.88 12.38
CA PHE A 599 9.65 -10.46 12.39
C PHE A 599 9.65 -9.85 13.79
N VAL A 600 9.14 -10.54 14.81
CA VAL A 600 9.13 -10.05 16.19
C VAL A 600 10.57 -9.84 16.69
N LEU A 601 11.47 -10.80 16.48
CA LEU A 601 12.87 -10.69 16.89
C LEU A 601 13.61 -9.64 16.07
N GLY A 602 13.39 -9.56 14.76
CA GLY A 602 14.00 -8.53 13.94
C GLY A 602 13.56 -7.12 14.34
N ASN A 603 12.26 -6.94 14.61
CA ASN A 603 11.70 -5.67 15.09
C ASN A 603 12.28 -5.30 16.47
N PHE A 604 12.39 -6.27 17.38
CA PHE A 604 13.00 -6.05 18.67
C PHE A 604 14.50 -5.69 18.55
N ALA A 605 15.25 -6.41 17.71
CA ALA A 605 16.67 -6.13 17.46
C ALA A 605 16.89 -4.72 16.87
N LYS A 606 15.98 -4.24 16.02
CA LYS A 606 15.96 -2.86 15.53
C LYS A 606 15.76 -1.85 16.68
N ALA A 607 14.82 -2.12 17.57
CA ALA A 607 14.46 -1.22 18.67
C ALA A 607 15.43 -1.24 19.87
N LEU A 608 16.17 -2.35 20.06
CA LEU A 608 16.92 -2.65 21.28
C LEU A 608 17.89 -1.54 21.70
N ALA A 609 18.61 -0.94 20.74
CA ALA A 609 19.59 0.10 21.04
C ALA A 609 18.98 1.44 21.51
N TYR A 610 17.69 1.64 21.27
CA TYR A 610 16.94 2.86 21.59
C TYR A 610 15.68 2.53 22.41
N PHE A 611 15.74 1.45 23.19
CA PHE A 611 14.59 1.00 23.97
C PHE A 611 14.37 1.91 25.18
N GLY A 612 13.20 2.54 25.24
CA GLY A 612 12.75 3.38 26.35
C GLY A 612 11.31 3.08 26.71
N GLU A 613 10.80 3.67 27.79
CA GLU A 613 9.46 3.37 28.33
C GLU A 613 8.33 3.53 27.29
N GLY A 614 8.41 4.55 26.41
CA GLY A 614 7.42 4.77 25.35
C GLY A 614 7.34 3.67 24.28
N ARG A 615 8.32 2.76 24.25
CA ARG A 615 8.34 1.57 23.38
C ARG A 615 7.58 0.38 23.99
N LEU A 616 7.22 0.41 25.27
CA LEU A 616 6.41 -0.67 25.87
C LEU A 616 5.03 -0.80 25.20
N LEU A 617 4.40 0.31 24.82
CA LEU A 617 3.14 0.31 24.07
C LEU A 617 3.29 -0.29 22.66
N THR A 618 4.50 -0.22 22.08
CA THR A 618 4.77 -0.71 20.73
C THR A 618 5.35 -2.13 20.79
N GLU A 619 6.62 -2.26 21.11
CA GLU A 619 7.34 -3.53 21.13
C GLU A 619 6.86 -4.47 22.24
N GLY A 620 6.48 -3.95 23.41
CA GLY A 620 5.96 -4.75 24.52
C GLY A 620 4.63 -5.43 24.16
N ILE A 621 3.67 -4.67 23.62
CA ILE A 621 2.38 -5.22 23.17
C ILE A 621 2.57 -6.19 22.00
N ILE A 622 3.47 -5.90 21.07
CA ILE A 622 3.82 -6.82 19.97
C ILE A 622 4.29 -8.18 20.51
N ILE A 623 5.14 -8.21 21.53
CA ILE A 623 5.63 -9.45 22.15
C ILE A 623 4.48 -10.21 22.83
N VAL A 624 3.65 -9.53 23.62
CA VAL A 624 2.49 -10.16 24.29
C VAL A 624 1.56 -10.79 23.25
N ASN A 625 1.24 -10.05 22.20
CA ASN A 625 0.43 -10.52 21.09
C ASN A 625 1.07 -11.73 20.39
N ALA A 626 2.40 -11.73 20.18
CA ALA A 626 3.11 -12.86 19.57
C ALA A 626 3.05 -14.14 20.43
N VAL A 627 3.12 -14.01 21.75
CA VAL A 627 2.94 -15.14 22.69
C VAL A 627 1.53 -15.69 22.59
N ILE A 628 0.50 -14.82 22.63
CA ILE A 628 -0.91 -15.22 22.48
C ILE A 628 -1.10 -15.93 21.13
N ALA A 629 -0.62 -15.35 20.03
CA ALA A 629 -0.73 -15.92 18.70
C ALA A 629 -0.05 -17.30 18.60
N THR A 630 1.11 -17.47 19.24
CA THR A 630 1.83 -18.76 19.30
C THR A 630 0.99 -19.82 20.00
N VAL A 631 0.40 -19.51 21.15
CA VAL A 631 -0.46 -20.45 21.88
C VAL A 631 -1.68 -20.83 21.05
N LEU A 632 -2.36 -19.83 20.46
CA LEU A 632 -3.58 -20.07 19.69
C LEU A 632 -3.32 -20.86 18.39
N VAL A 633 -2.26 -20.54 17.63
CA VAL A 633 -1.97 -21.26 16.38
C VAL A 633 -1.58 -22.72 16.63
N LEU A 634 -0.97 -23.03 17.77
CA LEU A 634 -0.58 -24.39 18.14
C LEU A 634 -1.77 -25.22 18.67
N LEU A 635 -2.74 -24.59 19.34
CA LEU A 635 -3.84 -25.30 20.01
C LEU A 635 -5.16 -25.34 19.25
N LEU A 636 -5.45 -24.35 18.40
CA LEU A 636 -6.78 -24.21 17.77
C LEU A 636 -7.00 -25.09 16.53
N PRO A 637 -6.05 -25.24 15.58
CA PRO A 637 -6.27 -26.05 14.39
C PRO A 637 -6.43 -27.53 14.73
N ARG A 638 -7.52 -28.16 14.28
CA ARG A 638 -7.84 -29.58 14.55
C ARG A 638 -7.92 -30.40 13.27
N GLU A 639 -7.45 -31.64 13.33
CA GLU A 639 -7.68 -32.66 12.30
C GLU A 639 -9.11 -33.19 12.38
N GLY A 640 -9.67 -33.59 11.24
CA GLY A 640 -11.00 -34.22 11.18
C GLY A 640 -12.20 -33.29 11.46
N GLU A 641 -12.00 -31.98 11.55
CA GLU A 641 -13.12 -31.04 11.60
C GLU A 641 -13.95 -31.09 10.32
N GLN A 642 -15.26 -31.28 10.46
CA GLN A 642 -16.19 -31.19 9.34
C GLN A 642 -16.83 -29.82 9.28
N VAL A 643 -16.80 -29.21 8.10
CA VAL A 643 -17.44 -27.93 7.83
C VAL A 643 -18.68 -28.20 6.98
N ARG A 644 -19.83 -27.72 7.46
CA ARG A 644 -21.08 -27.78 6.70
C ARG A 644 -20.90 -27.05 5.36
N GLN A 645 -21.21 -27.72 4.25
CA GLN A 645 -21.25 -27.11 2.92
C GLN A 645 -22.71 -26.87 2.50
N TYR A 646 -23.04 -25.64 2.12
CA TYR A 646 -24.40 -25.24 1.74
C TYR A 646 -24.71 -25.40 0.24
N GLY A 647 -23.80 -25.97 -0.55
CA GLY A 647 -23.93 -26.03 -2.01
C GLY A 647 -23.68 -24.68 -2.70
N GLU A 648 -23.93 -24.61 -4.02
CA GLU A 648 -23.71 -23.37 -4.79
C GLU A 648 -24.64 -22.23 -4.33
N VAL A 649 -24.04 -21.10 -3.93
CA VAL A 649 -24.77 -19.90 -3.52
C VAL A 649 -24.67 -18.82 -4.58
N ASN A 650 -25.78 -18.13 -4.84
CA ASN A 650 -25.79 -16.96 -5.71
C ASN A 650 -25.16 -15.74 -5.01
N PHE A 651 -23.86 -15.52 -5.26
CA PHE A 651 -23.09 -14.41 -4.70
C PHE A 651 -23.53 -13.01 -5.19
N ASN A 652 -24.36 -12.89 -6.23
CA ASN A 652 -24.75 -11.57 -6.78
C ASN A 652 -25.49 -10.71 -5.74
N ARG A 653 -26.43 -11.30 -5.00
CA ARG A 653 -27.21 -10.58 -3.98
C ARG A 653 -26.34 -10.08 -2.84
N TRP A 654 -25.42 -10.94 -2.38
CA TRP A 654 -24.45 -10.57 -1.34
C TRP A 654 -23.54 -9.45 -1.81
N LEU A 655 -23.00 -9.56 -3.03
CA LEU A 655 -22.10 -8.54 -3.57
C LEU A 655 -22.81 -7.20 -3.74
N LEU A 656 -24.02 -7.18 -4.32
CA LEU A 656 -24.79 -5.95 -4.48
C LEU A 656 -25.17 -5.35 -3.11
N GLY A 657 -25.64 -6.18 -2.17
CA GLY A 657 -25.98 -5.74 -0.82
C GLY A 657 -24.78 -5.16 -0.08
N SER A 658 -23.61 -5.81 -0.16
CA SER A 658 -22.37 -5.29 0.42
C SER A 658 -21.91 -4.00 -0.26
N ALA A 659 -21.98 -3.89 -1.59
CA ALA A 659 -21.61 -2.67 -2.30
C ALA A 659 -22.50 -1.48 -1.90
N VAL A 660 -23.82 -1.67 -1.86
CA VAL A 660 -24.79 -0.65 -1.42
C VAL A 660 -24.53 -0.26 0.03
N LEU A 661 -24.35 -1.23 0.93
CA LEU A 661 -24.02 -0.98 2.33
C LEU A 661 -22.71 -0.18 2.46
N GLY A 662 -21.68 -0.54 1.70
CA GLY A 662 -20.40 0.17 1.70
C GLY A 662 -20.55 1.63 1.28
N LEU A 663 -21.36 1.92 0.26
CA LEU A 663 -21.66 3.29 -0.17
C LEU A 663 -22.43 4.09 0.89
N ILE A 664 -23.44 3.47 1.53
CA ILE A 664 -24.21 4.10 2.61
C ILE A 664 -23.28 4.43 3.79
N LEU A 665 -22.42 3.49 4.19
CA LEU A 665 -21.48 3.68 5.29
C LEU A 665 -20.44 4.76 4.96
N PHE A 666 -19.88 4.75 3.74
CA PHE A 666 -18.96 5.81 3.30
C PHE A 666 -19.60 7.20 3.32
N ALA A 667 -20.88 7.30 2.95
CA ALA A 667 -21.60 8.56 2.95
C ALA A 667 -21.99 9.05 4.37
N ALA A 668 -22.26 8.13 5.30
CA ALA A 668 -22.79 8.48 6.62
C ALA A 668 -21.73 8.55 7.73
N VAL A 669 -20.81 7.58 7.78
CA VAL A 669 -19.88 7.38 8.91
C VAL A 669 -18.94 8.57 9.12
N PRO A 670 -18.30 9.14 8.08
CA PRO A 670 -17.42 10.31 8.27
C PRO A 670 -18.12 11.52 8.91
N PHE A 671 -19.42 11.71 8.66
CA PHE A 671 -20.20 12.78 9.30
C PHE A 671 -20.43 12.49 10.79
N ILE A 672 -20.73 11.24 11.13
CA ILE A 672 -20.92 10.78 12.51
C ILE A 672 -19.60 10.93 13.29
N GLU A 673 -18.49 10.47 12.72
CA GLU A 673 -17.17 10.54 13.34
C GLU A 673 -16.72 11.98 13.56
N ARG A 674 -16.89 12.85 12.57
CA ARG A 674 -16.64 14.29 12.71
C ARG A 674 -17.48 14.89 13.83
N LYS A 675 -18.79 14.58 13.87
CA LYS A 675 -19.68 15.12 14.91
C LYS A 675 -19.27 14.65 16.31
N ALA A 676 -18.92 13.37 16.46
CA ALA A 676 -18.46 12.79 17.72
C ALA A 676 -17.14 13.39 18.20
N LEU A 677 -16.18 13.64 17.30
CA LEU A 677 -14.93 14.27 17.68
C LEU A 677 -15.13 15.74 18.05
N ARG A 678 -15.96 16.47 17.30
CA ARG A 678 -16.27 17.88 17.56
C ARG A 678 -17.11 18.11 18.81
N SER A 679 -17.89 17.14 19.27
CA SER A 679 -18.60 17.29 20.55
C SER A 679 -17.65 17.32 21.75
N VAL A 680 -16.39 16.92 21.57
CA VAL A 680 -15.35 16.96 22.61
C VAL A 680 -14.39 18.12 22.39
N TYR A 681 -13.92 18.33 21.17
CA TYR A 681 -12.88 19.33 20.87
C TYR A 681 -13.42 20.66 20.36
N GLY A 682 -14.68 20.75 19.94
CA GLY A 682 -15.17 21.90 19.18
C GLY A 682 -14.34 22.14 17.92
N ASP A 683 -13.77 23.34 17.80
CA ASP A 683 -12.82 23.73 16.74
C ASP A 683 -11.34 23.51 17.12
N ALA A 684 -11.07 23.02 18.33
CA ALA A 684 -9.73 22.67 18.75
C ALA A 684 -9.19 21.46 17.97
N ARG A 685 -7.87 21.43 17.81
CA ARG A 685 -7.16 20.32 17.16
C ARG A 685 -6.81 19.21 18.16
N VAL A 686 -6.82 17.96 17.70
CA VAL A 686 -6.57 16.77 18.54
C VAL A 686 -5.07 16.58 18.85
N GLY A 687 -4.24 16.49 17.79
CA GLY A 687 -2.91 15.90 17.87
C GLY A 687 -1.77 16.87 18.19
N HIS A 688 -0.65 16.36 18.70
CA HIS A 688 0.59 17.11 18.97
C HIS A 688 1.42 17.40 17.69
N GLY A 689 1.06 16.79 16.55
CA GLY A 689 1.72 16.97 15.26
C GLY A 689 1.46 18.33 14.59
N GLY A 690 2.03 18.55 13.41
CA GLY A 690 1.81 19.77 12.63
C GLY A 690 0.36 19.93 12.15
N ILE A 691 -0.07 21.17 11.91
CA ILE A 691 -1.41 21.46 11.39
C ILE A 691 -1.47 21.08 9.91
N ASN A 692 -2.46 20.26 9.54
CA ASN A 692 -2.72 19.87 8.16
C ASN A 692 -4.13 20.34 7.77
N ARG A 693 -4.22 21.15 6.71
CA ARG A 693 -5.46 21.62 6.09
C ARG A 693 -5.52 21.20 4.62
N ARG A 694 -6.70 20.78 4.18
CA ARG A 694 -6.98 20.35 2.81
C ARG A 694 -7.62 21.46 1.98
N PHE A 695 -8.54 22.20 2.58
CA PHE A 695 -9.29 23.28 1.96
C PHE A 695 -8.95 24.60 2.63
N ASP A 696 -9.49 25.70 2.09
CA ASP A 696 -9.28 27.10 2.49
C ASP A 696 -7.91 27.68 2.07
N PRO A 697 -7.69 29.01 2.20
CA PRO A 697 -6.42 29.63 1.84
C PRO A 697 -5.21 29.07 2.61
N ASN A 698 -5.39 28.49 3.79
CA ASN A 698 -4.35 27.87 4.62
C ASN A 698 -4.08 26.39 4.28
N ALA A 699 -4.64 25.85 3.18
CA ALA A 699 -4.37 24.49 2.76
C ALA A 699 -2.87 24.21 2.51
N ASN A 700 -2.37 23.04 2.91
CA ASN A 700 -0.95 22.70 2.83
C ASN A 700 -0.38 22.76 1.41
N TRP A 701 -1.17 22.33 0.41
CA TRP A 701 -0.75 22.35 -0.99
C TRP A 701 -0.62 23.77 -1.56
N ASN A 702 -1.27 24.76 -0.92
CA ASN A 702 -1.18 26.17 -1.27
C ASN A 702 -0.01 26.84 -0.51
N ARG A 703 0.09 26.60 0.81
CA ARG A 703 1.07 27.28 1.67
C ARG A 703 2.47 26.66 1.65
N ILE A 704 2.59 25.36 1.41
CA ILE A 704 3.85 24.61 1.44
C ILE A 704 3.90 23.64 0.24
N PRO A 705 3.92 24.13 -1.03
CA PRO A 705 3.97 23.27 -2.20
C PRO A 705 5.35 22.58 -2.38
N LEU A 706 5.43 21.70 -3.38
CA LEU A 706 6.70 21.16 -3.84
C LEU A 706 7.39 22.18 -4.77
N LEU A 707 8.54 22.65 -4.31
CA LEU A 707 9.36 23.68 -4.97
C LEU A 707 10.66 23.05 -5.45
N LYS A 708 11.23 23.60 -6.53
CA LYS A 708 12.57 23.21 -7.01
C LYS A 708 13.65 23.70 -6.05
N GLY A 709 14.78 22.97 -5.99
CA GLY A 709 15.88 23.17 -5.05
C GLY A 709 15.56 22.76 -3.61
N GLN A 710 14.31 22.40 -3.29
CA GLN A 710 13.84 22.23 -1.91
C GLN A 710 13.68 20.77 -1.51
N GLN A 711 13.77 20.48 -0.21
CA GLN A 711 13.51 19.12 0.26
C GLN A 711 12.02 18.74 0.12
N HIS A 712 11.76 17.58 -0.49
CA HIS A 712 10.56 16.75 -0.41
C HIS A 712 10.35 16.32 1.04
N ARG A 713 9.48 17.04 1.76
CA ARG A 713 9.20 16.76 3.17
C ARG A 713 7.82 16.23 3.41
#